data_AF-A0A8C2BJB5-F1
#
_entry.id   AF-A0A8C2BJB5-F1
#
_cell.length_a   1.000
_cell.length_b   1.000
_cell.length_c   1.000
_cell.angle_alpha   90.00
_cell.angle_beta   90.00
_cell.angle_gamma   90.00
#
_symmetry.space_group_name_H-M   'P 1'
#
loop_
_entity.id
_entity.type
_entity.pdbx_description
1 polymer ?
#
loop_
_entity_poly.entity_id
_entity_poly.type
_entity_poly.pdbx_seq_one_letter_code
_entity_poly.pdbx_strand_id
1 'polypeptide(L)'
;MDFSKFLADDFDVKDWVNGAFKLVQKEAPGKTDAHASTLVMKLQLFIQEVNNSIEESSNQALQNMLRVLRDIEALKQEASFLKDQMILVKEDIKRFEQDTVQSMQVLVEIDQVKSRMQLAAEALQEADKWSTLSADIEETFKTQDVAVISGKLTAMQGSLTMLVDTPDYSEKCVQLEALKNRLEALTSTQIVSTFNSLATDQAKLFVRVFTEMDRMPQLLAYYYKCHKAQLLSVWESICQSDAPLKQQLSEFYDTLLSTWHTQLQWSSQVFRNPCEVLTVLMIQTLGAMVPSIPDCIAVALKRCSGDSRLDVLLELHQTAANFSRSLEAAMQPQLGECNLLKVAELVSCVYAPYTTYQMQYGDLEETNLLIQLSAVPLEHGEVLDCVLELTHSVQKVFGLAAAAVDRCVKFTDGLGVCGLIKALRGLFSKYVSDFSVTLQSIRKKYKLEDTPTSEVFTEDWTAFQNSIRIIATCGELLRQCGAFEQQLSNKILGRAGRFLWEGFNPRSLTGLQEGVAERRSQKNPWQEYNYLQQTNTAEYNTVLETLHSLKEKGTGNSSLLAETRSALTRLNQQANQLAFDSVFLQIKQQLFLLNKPEGRGSANLSETLTDDLPAFSLSPQEYITNIGQYIMSLPLHLEPFVTQEDPALELALHTGKLPYPPEQGDDVPELENTADYWLGSIARATMQTYCDFILQLPELSPHATKQLQAFCLILRTG
;
A
#
# COMPACT_ATOMS: atom_id res chain seq x y z
N MET A 1 -39.14 -8.38 -71.09
CA MET A 1 -38.87 -7.18 -70.30
C MET A 1 -39.19 -7.53 -68.86
N ASP A 2 -38.32 -7.16 -67.92
CA ASP A 2 -38.50 -7.43 -66.50
C ASP A 2 -39.67 -6.63 -65.90
N PHE A 3 -40.61 -7.33 -65.24
CA PHE A 3 -41.79 -6.75 -64.58
C PHE A 3 -41.42 -5.80 -63.42
N SER A 4 -40.31 -6.07 -62.76
CA SER A 4 -39.83 -5.35 -61.58
C SER A 4 -39.56 -3.87 -61.84
N LYS A 5 -39.26 -3.49 -63.08
CA LYS A 5 -39.01 -2.08 -63.42
C LYS A 5 -40.26 -1.22 -63.45
N PHE A 6 -41.43 -1.77 -63.78
CA PHE A 6 -42.70 -1.03 -63.76
C PHE A 6 -43.31 -0.90 -62.36
N LEU A 7 -42.90 -1.78 -61.44
CA LEU A 7 -43.33 -1.80 -60.04
C LEU A 7 -42.40 -0.98 -59.13
N ALA A 8 -41.35 -0.37 -59.68
CA ALA A 8 -40.44 0.49 -58.93
C ALA A 8 -41.03 1.90 -58.80
N ASP A 9 -41.03 2.45 -57.58
CA ASP A 9 -41.65 3.74 -57.25
C ASP A 9 -41.02 4.94 -58.02
N ASP A 10 -39.77 4.78 -58.47
CA ASP A 10 -38.93 5.75 -59.17
C ASP A 10 -38.87 5.53 -60.70
N PHE A 11 -39.82 4.77 -61.25
CA PHE A 11 -39.90 4.51 -62.69
C PHE A 11 -40.30 5.74 -63.51
N ASP A 12 -39.34 6.31 -64.26
CA ASP A 12 -39.63 7.37 -65.25
C ASP A 12 -39.96 6.78 -66.62
N VAL A 13 -41.23 6.90 -66.99
CA VAL A 13 -41.79 6.51 -68.29
C VAL A 13 -41.04 7.19 -69.44
N LYS A 14 -40.64 8.46 -69.32
CA LYS A 14 -39.93 9.17 -70.40
C LYS A 14 -38.55 8.58 -70.64
N ASP A 15 -37.78 8.36 -69.58
CA ASP A 15 -36.44 7.79 -69.70
C ASP A 15 -36.48 6.35 -70.22
N TRP A 16 -37.47 5.56 -69.80
CA TRP A 16 -37.67 4.22 -70.31
C TRP A 16 -38.06 4.20 -71.79
N VAL A 17 -39.02 5.04 -72.23
CA VAL A 17 -39.40 5.18 -73.64
C VAL A 17 -38.18 5.65 -74.45
N ASN A 18 -37.51 6.71 -74.02
CA ASN A 18 -36.33 7.24 -74.71
C ASN A 18 -35.21 6.19 -74.80
N GLY A 19 -34.99 5.39 -73.76
CA GLY A 19 -34.05 4.27 -73.77
C GLY A 19 -34.43 3.17 -74.77
N ALA A 20 -35.71 2.82 -74.83
CA ALA A 20 -36.23 1.80 -75.75
C ALA A 20 -36.13 2.23 -77.23
N PHE A 21 -36.23 3.53 -77.54
CA PHE A 21 -36.10 4.05 -78.91
C PHE A 21 -34.68 4.48 -79.31
N LYS A 22 -33.80 4.77 -78.34
CA LYS A 22 -32.37 5.12 -78.60
C LYS A 22 -31.62 4.02 -79.35
N LEU A 23 -31.94 2.74 -79.10
CA LEU A 23 -31.31 1.60 -79.77
C LEU A 23 -31.73 1.49 -81.24
N VAL A 24 -32.99 1.77 -81.56
CA VAL A 24 -33.54 1.65 -82.92
C VAL A 24 -33.13 2.83 -83.82
N GLN A 25 -32.96 4.03 -83.26
CA GLN A 25 -32.45 5.19 -84.01
C GLN A 25 -30.98 5.03 -84.44
N LYS A 26 -30.18 4.22 -83.73
CA LYS A 26 -28.77 3.96 -84.05
C LYS A 26 -28.56 2.86 -85.10
N GLU A 27 -29.45 1.88 -85.18
CA GLU A 27 -29.27 0.69 -86.05
C GLU A 27 -30.06 0.75 -87.36
N ALA A 28 -31.18 1.47 -87.45
CA ALA A 28 -31.92 1.69 -88.69
C ALA A 28 -32.86 2.93 -88.60
N PRO A 29 -32.39 4.14 -88.95
CA PRO A 29 -33.25 5.33 -88.91
C PRO A 29 -34.41 5.20 -89.91
N GLY A 30 -35.65 5.15 -89.38
CA GLY A 30 -36.89 5.06 -90.16
C GLY A 30 -37.86 3.92 -89.80
N LYS A 31 -37.50 2.98 -88.91
CA LYS A 31 -38.36 1.85 -88.48
C LYS A 31 -38.92 1.96 -87.04
N THR A 32 -39.09 3.17 -86.53
CA THR A 32 -39.54 3.42 -85.14
C THR A 32 -40.98 2.95 -84.88
N ASP A 33 -41.87 3.11 -85.84
CA ASP A 33 -43.32 2.89 -85.63
C ASP A 33 -43.69 1.41 -85.44
N ALA A 34 -43.00 0.50 -86.15
CA ALA A 34 -43.19 -0.94 -86.01
C ALA A 34 -42.73 -1.45 -84.62
N HIS A 35 -41.66 -0.88 -84.09
CA HIS A 35 -41.17 -1.22 -82.75
C HIS A 35 -42.13 -0.71 -81.65
N ALA A 36 -42.68 0.50 -81.83
CA ALA A 36 -43.69 1.05 -80.92
C ALA A 36 -44.93 0.14 -80.81
N SER A 37 -45.48 -0.27 -81.95
CA SER A 37 -46.65 -1.17 -82.00
C SER A 37 -46.38 -2.51 -81.33
N THR A 38 -45.19 -3.08 -81.54
CA THR A 38 -44.79 -4.35 -80.90
C THR A 38 -44.69 -4.21 -79.38
N LEU A 39 -44.21 -3.06 -78.88
CA LEU A 39 -44.12 -2.77 -77.45
C LEU A 39 -45.50 -2.64 -76.81
N VAL A 40 -46.41 -1.91 -77.47
CA VAL A 40 -47.80 -1.72 -77.01
C VAL A 40 -48.53 -3.05 -76.93
N MET A 41 -48.40 -3.90 -77.95
CA MET A 41 -49.03 -5.22 -77.94
C MET A 41 -48.50 -6.11 -76.81
N LYS A 42 -47.19 -6.06 -76.52
CA LYS A 42 -46.63 -6.75 -75.35
C LYS A 42 -47.21 -6.22 -74.04
N LEU A 43 -47.30 -4.90 -73.87
CA LEU A 43 -47.90 -4.29 -72.68
C LEU A 43 -49.38 -4.64 -72.52
N GLN A 44 -50.15 -4.72 -73.62
CA GLN A 44 -51.56 -5.14 -73.58
C GLN A 44 -51.73 -6.59 -73.13
N LEU A 45 -50.90 -7.50 -73.63
CA LEU A 45 -50.90 -8.89 -73.16
C LEU A 45 -50.55 -8.98 -71.67
N PHE A 46 -49.62 -8.14 -71.20
CA PHE A 46 -49.27 -8.09 -69.78
C PHE A 46 -50.41 -7.58 -68.89
N ILE A 47 -51.16 -6.56 -69.33
CA ILE A 47 -52.34 -6.09 -68.60
C ILE A 47 -53.38 -7.22 -68.47
N GLN A 48 -53.55 -8.02 -69.52
CA GLN A 48 -54.50 -9.12 -69.51
C GLN A 48 -54.08 -10.26 -68.55
N GLU A 49 -52.79 -10.57 -68.51
CA GLU A 49 -52.24 -11.61 -67.63
C GLU A 49 -52.37 -11.22 -66.14
N VAL A 50 -52.12 -9.96 -65.81
CA VAL A 50 -52.31 -9.43 -64.45
C VAL A 50 -53.78 -9.45 -64.03
N ASN A 51 -54.70 -9.03 -64.91
CA ASN A 51 -56.13 -9.06 -64.60
C ASN A 51 -56.64 -10.48 -64.35
N ASN A 52 -56.23 -11.46 -65.16
CA ASN A 52 -56.61 -12.85 -64.96
C ASN A 52 -56.10 -13.40 -63.63
N SER A 53 -54.86 -13.08 -63.25
CA SER A 53 -54.29 -13.52 -61.97
C SER A 53 -55.04 -12.93 -60.76
N ILE A 54 -55.44 -11.66 -60.84
CA ILE A 54 -56.24 -11.01 -59.79
C ILE A 54 -57.62 -11.66 -59.68
N GLU A 55 -58.26 -11.96 -60.81
CA GLU A 55 -59.60 -12.56 -60.83
C GLU A 55 -59.59 -14.00 -60.26
N GLU A 56 -58.56 -14.78 -60.59
CA GLU A 56 -58.37 -16.12 -60.02
C GLU A 56 -58.14 -16.08 -58.51
N SER A 57 -57.29 -15.17 -58.04
CA SER A 57 -57.03 -14.99 -56.61
C SER A 57 -58.25 -14.49 -55.84
N SER A 58 -59.06 -13.62 -56.44
CA SER A 58 -60.31 -13.11 -55.85
C SER A 58 -61.35 -14.23 -55.69
N ASN A 59 -61.54 -15.06 -56.73
CA ASN A 59 -62.47 -16.18 -56.69
C ASN A 59 -62.04 -17.25 -55.66
N GLN A 60 -60.74 -17.54 -55.55
CA GLN A 60 -60.23 -18.41 -54.48
C GLN A 60 -60.50 -17.83 -53.08
N ALA A 61 -60.30 -16.53 -52.88
CA ALA A 61 -60.57 -15.88 -51.60
C ALA A 61 -62.06 -15.97 -51.21
N LEU A 62 -62.97 -15.75 -52.16
CA LEU A 62 -64.43 -15.86 -51.92
C LEU A 62 -64.86 -17.28 -51.53
N GLN A 63 -64.34 -18.31 -52.22
CA GLN A 63 -64.66 -19.69 -51.89
C GLN A 63 -64.11 -20.11 -50.52
N ASN A 64 -62.88 -19.71 -50.20
CA ASN A 64 -62.26 -20.02 -48.92
C ASN A 64 -62.99 -19.33 -47.76
N MET A 65 -63.45 -18.10 -47.95
CA MET A 65 -64.18 -17.35 -46.91
C MET A 65 -65.51 -18.03 -46.51
N LEU A 66 -66.27 -18.56 -47.48
CA LEU A 66 -67.52 -19.27 -47.19
C LEU A 66 -67.29 -20.58 -46.41
N ARG A 67 -66.19 -21.28 -46.72
CA ARG A 67 -65.79 -22.47 -45.97
C ARG A 67 -65.39 -22.11 -44.54
N VAL A 68 -64.56 -21.08 -44.37
CA VAL A 68 -64.15 -20.60 -43.04
C VAL A 68 -65.36 -20.19 -42.19
N LEU A 69 -66.37 -19.53 -42.77
CA LEU A 69 -67.59 -19.18 -42.02
C LEU A 69 -68.36 -20.41 -41.54
N ARG A 70 -68.46 -21.47 -42.35
CA ARG A 70 -69.10 -22.73 -41.93
C ARG A 70 -68.30 -23.43 -40.84
N ASP A 71 -66.97 -23.47 -41.00
CA ASP A 71 -66.07 -24.08 -40.03
C ASP A 71 -66.15 -23.33 -38.68
N ILE A 72 -66.27 -21.99 -38.69
CA ILE A 72 -66.46 -21.17 -37.46
C ILE A 72 -67.79 -21.49 -36.77
N GLU A 73 -68.91 -21.62 -37.49
CA GLU A 73 -70.19 -21.93 -36.86
C GLU A 73 -70.21 -23.35 -36.29
N ALA A 74 -69.57 -24.31 -36.97
CA ALA A 74 -69.37 -25.66 -36.44
C ALA A 74 -68.53 -25.64 -35.15
N LEU A 75 -67.40 -24.92 -35.15
CA LEU A 75 -66.53 -24.76 -33.99
C LEU A 75 -67.27 -24.12 -32.80
N LYS A 76 -68.15 -23.15 -33.06
CA LYS A 76 -68.99 -22.51 -32.04
C LYS A 76 -70.00 -23.50 -31.45
N GLN A 77 -70.61 -24.35 -32.27
CA GLN A 77 -71.52 -25.40 -31.79
C GLN A 77 -70.76 -26.44 -30.95
N GLU A 78 -69.61 -26.92 -31.43
CA GLU A 78 -68.75 -27.84 -30.67
C GLU A 78 -68.28 -27.23 -29.35
N ALA A 79 -67.88 -25.95 -29.35
CA ALA A 79 -67.49 -25.25 -28.14
C ALA A 79 -68.66 -25.09 -27.14
N SER A 80 -69.87 -24.85 -27.64
CA SER A 80 -71.06 -24.79 -26.78
C SER A 80 -71.41 -26.15 -26.17
N PHE A 81 -71.32 -27.22 -26.96
CA PHE A 81 -71.52 -28.58 -26.49
C PHE A 81 -70.45 -28.99 -25.46
N LEU A 82 -69.19 -28.65 -25.72
CA LEU A 82 -68.10 -28.89 -24.78
C LEU A 82 -68.31 -28.12 -23.47
N LYS A 83 -68.79 -26.87 -23.54
CA LYS A 83 -69.14 -26.08 -22.35
C LYS A 83 -70.21 -26.78 -21.52
N ASP A 84 -71.26 -27.27 -22.17
CA ASP A 84 -72.33 -27.99 -21.47
C ASP A 84 -71.82 -29.30 -20.86
N GLN A 85 -70.96 -30.05 -21.57
CA GLN A 85 -70.29 -31.22 -21.01
C GLN A 85 -69.38 -30.87 -19.82
N MET A 86 -68.62 -29.77 -19.88
CA MET A 86 -67.78 -29.33 -18.76
C MET A 86 -68.62 -28.94 -17.53
N ILE A 87 -69.80 -28.35 -17.73
CA ILE A 87 -70.73 -28.05 -16.63
C ILE A 87 -71.21 -29.37 -16.00
N LEU A 88 -71.57 -30.35 -16.81
CA LEU A 88 -72.03 -31.66 -16.35
C LEU A 88 -70.91 -32.42 -15.60
N VAL A 89 -69.70 -32.44 -16.15
CA VAL A 89 -68.51 -33.00 -15.48
C VAL A 89 -68.22 -32.25 -14.17
N LYS A 90 -68.38 -30.93 -14.12
CA LYS A 90 -68.20 -30.15 -12.89
C LYS A 90 -69.24 -30.54 -11.83
N GLU A 91 -70.49 -30.80 -12.23
CA GLU A 91 -71.52 -31.29 -11.32
C GLU A 91 -71.24 -32.72 -10.86
N ASP A 92 -70.77 -33.59 -11.75
CA ASP A 92 -70.35 -34.95 -11.40
C ASP A 92 -69.13 -34.95 -10.47
N ILE A 93 -68.15 -34.07 -10.68
CA ILE A 93 -67.02 -33.88 -9.75
C ILE A 93 -67.53 -33.39 -8.39
N LYS A 94 -68.46 -32.44 -8.35
CA LYS A 94 -69.04 -31.98 -7.08
C LYS A 94 -69.80 -33.09 -6.36
N ARG A 95 -70.56 -33.92 -7.08
CA ARG A 95 -71.24 -35.09 -6.50
C ARG A 95 -70.23 -36.13 -6.02
N PHE A 96 -69.23 -36.44 -6.84
CA PHE A 96 -68.17 -37.36 -6.48
C PHE A 96 -67.41 -36.86 -5.25
N GLU A 97 -67.08 -35.58 -5.15
CA GLU A 97 -66.46 -34.98 -3.98
C GLU A 97 -67.37 -35.13 -2.75
N GLN A 98 -68.68 -34.81 -2.87
CA GLN A 98 -69.64 -35.00 -1.79
C GLN A 98 -69.77 -36.48 -1.34
N ASP A 99 -69.78 -37.42 -2.27
CA ASP A 99 -69.93 -38.86 -1.99
C ASP A 99 -68.62 -39.49 -1.49
N THR A 100 -67.46 -39.00 -1.95
CA THR A 100 -66.14 -39.54 -1.59
C THR A 100 -65.48 -38.89 -0.39
N VAL A 101 -65.90 -37.70 0.05
CA VAL A 101 -65.35 -37.04 1.25
C VAL A 101 -65.36 -37.96 2.46
N GLN A 102 -66.46 -38.70 2.70
CA GLN A 102 -66.53 -39.66 3.81
C GLN A 102 -65.55 -40.84 3.63
N SER A 103 -65.46 -41.41 2.42
CA SER A 103 -64.55 -42.53 2.14
C SER A 103 -63.08 -42.10 2.20
N MET A 104 -62.77 -40.89 1.74
CA MET A 104 -61.43 -40.31 1.76
C MET A 104 -61.00 -39.94 3.18
N GLN A 105 -61.93 -39.45 4.01
CA GLN A 105 -61.69 -39.22 5.42
C GLN A 105 -61.35 -40.54 6.15
N VAL A 106 -62.08 -41.62 5.89
CA VAL A 106 -61.76 -42.95 6.44
C VAL A 106 -60.40 -43.46 5.95
N LEU A 107 -60.05 -43.26 4.67
CA LEU A 107 -58.73 -43.63 4.15
C LEU A 107 -57.58 -42.85 4.82
N VAL A 108 -57.77 -41.56 5.06
CA VAL A 108 -56.80 -40.72 5.80
C VAL A 108 -56.65 -41.20 7.24
N GLU A 109 -57.75 -41.55 7.90
CA GLU A 109 -57.71 -42.12 9.26
C GLU A 109 -56.96 -43.47 9.27
N ILE A 110 -57.22 -44.35 8.29
CA ILE A 110 -56.52 -45.64 8.17
C ILE A 110 -55.04 -45.44 7.87
N ASP A 111 -54.67 -44.52 6.98
CA ASP A 111 -53.27 -44.22 6.67
C ASP A 111 -52.54 -43.65 7.89
N GLN A 112 -53.21 -42.77 8.64
CA GLN A 112 -52.67 -42.24 9.88
C GLN A 112 -52.44 -43.33 10.93
N VAL A 113 -53.39 -44.27 11.08
CA VAL A 113 -53.22 -45.43 11.97
C VAL A 113 -52.09 -46.33 11.49
N LYS A 114 -52.01 -46.62 10.18
CA LYS A 114 -50.96 -47.44 9.58
C LYS A 114 -49.58 -46.82 9.78
N SER A 115 -49.42 -45.52 9.52
CA SER A 115 -48.18 -44.79 9.73
C SER A 115 -47.74 -44.84 11.19
N ARG A 116 -48.66 -44.59 12.13
CA ARG A 116 -48.37 -44.73 13.57
C ARG A 116 -47.98 -46.16 13.94
N MET A 117 -48.65 -47.16 13.38
CA MET A 117 -48.35 -48.57 13.64
C MET A 117 -46.98 -48.99 13.08
N GLN A 118 -46.60 -48.49 11.91
CA GLN A 118 -45.28 -48.72 11.32
C GLN A 118 -44.18 -48.09 12.17
N LEU A 119 -44.35 -46.83 12.58
CA LEU A 119 -43.40 -46.15 13.47
C LEU A 119 -43.25 -46.87 14.81
N ALA A 120 -44.37 -47.33 15.40
CA ALA A 120 -44.34 -48.10 16.64
C ALA A 120 -43.64 -49.46 16.46
N ALA A 121 -43.89 -50.16 15.34
CA ALA A 121 -43.25 -51.44 15.05
C ALA A 121 -41.73 -51.29 14.84
N GLU A 122 -41.30 -50.26 14.11
CA GLU A 122 -39.89 -49.93 13.90
C GLU A 122 -39.21 -49.55 15.24
N ALA A 123 -39.85 -48.71 16.06
CA ALA A 123 -39.32 -48.36 17.38
C ALA A 123 -39.21 -49.58 18.31
N LEU A 124 -40.18 -50.49 18.30
CA LEU A 124 -40.11 -51.73 19.08
C LEU A 124 -38.99 -52.67 18.59
N GLN A 125 -38.80 -52.79 17.27
CA GLN A 125 -37.69 -53.55 16.71
C GLN A 125 -36.33 -52.97 17.12
N GLU A 126 -36.16 -51.64 17.08
CA GLU A 126 -34.92 -50.99 17.52
C GLU A 126 -34.71 -51.07 19.04
N ALA A 127 -35.78 -51.07 19.84
CA ALA A 127 -35.70 -51.32 21.28
C ALA A 127 -35.22 -52.75 21.61
N ASP A 128 -35.72 -53.75 20.88
CA ASP A 128 -35.31 -55.15 21.05
C ASP A 128 -33.85 -55.36 20.60
N LYS A 129 -33.46 -54.75 19.47
CA LYS A 129 -32.06 -54.71 19.01
C LYS A 129 -31.14 -54.08 20.06
N TRP A 130 -31.52 -52.94 20.64
CA TRP A 130 -30.77 -52.30 21.72
C TRP A 130 -30.58 -53.23 22.92
N SER A 131 -31.66 -53.88 23.38
CA SER A 131 -31.60 -54.80 24.52
C SER A 131 -30.66 -55.97 24.26
N THR A 132 -30.72 -56.55 23.06
CA THR A 132 -29.85 -57.65 22.64
C THR A 132 -28.39 -57.21 22.57
N LEU A 133 -28.13 -56.07 21.93
CA LEU A 133 -26.77 -55.52 21.81
C LEU A 133 -26.18 -55.15 23.18
N SER A 134 -26.99 -54.59 24.08
CA SER A 134 -26.58 -54.24 25.44
C SER A 134 -26.23 -55.47 26.29
N ALA A 135 -26.95 -56.58 26.14
CA ALA A 135 -26.62 -57.83 26.82
C ALA A 135 -25.29 -58.42 26.30
N ASP A 136 -25.08 -58.38 24.99
CA ASP A 136 -23.91 -59.00 24.36
C ASP A 136 -22.63 -58.14 24.43
N ILE A 137 -22.74 -56.84 24.73
CA ILE A 137 -21.61 -55.93 24.60
C ILE A 137 -20.51 -56.26 25.60
N GLU A 138 -20.86 -56.67 26.82
CA GLU A 138 -19.88 -57.04 27.84
C GLU A 138 -19.03 -58.24 27.44
N GLU A 139 -19.61 -59.23 26.74
CA GLU A 139 -18.86 -60.36 26.22
C GLU A 139 -17.92 -59.93 25.10
N THR A 140 -18.35 -59.03 24.21
CA THR A 140 -17.45 -58.51 23.17
C THR A 140 -16.33 -57.65 23.70
N PHE A 141 -16.51 -56.92 24.80
CA PHE A 141 -15.40 -56.20 25.43
C PHE A 141 -14.30 -57.15 25.97
N LYS A 142 -14.61 -58.43 26.23
CA LYS A 142 -13.62 -59.44 26.66
C LYS A 142 -12.73 -59.89 25.50
N THR A 143 -13.18 -59.80 24.24
CA THR A 143 -12.38 -60.23 23.08
C THR A 143 -11.25 -59.24 22.74
N GLN A 144 -11.33 -58.00 23.25
CA GLN A 144 -10.40 -56.90 22.98
C GLN A 144 -10.24 -56.52 21.49
N ASP A 145 -11.12 -57.02 20.62
CA ASP A 145 -11.12 -56.67 19.20
C ASP A 145 -11.86 -55.34 18.98
N VAL A 146 -11.08 -54.30 18.73
CA VAL A 146 -11.53 -52.91 18.59
C VAL A 146 -12.56 -52.74 17.46
N ALA A 147 -12.39 -53.45 16.33
CA ALA A 147 -13.26 -53.30 15.17
C ALA A 147 -14.63 -53.96 15.40
N VAL A 148 -14.66 -55.09 16.11
CA VAL A 148 -15.91 -55.78 16.46
C VAL A 148 -16.68 -54.99 17.52
N ILE A 149 -15.97 -54.45 18.51
CA ILE A 149 -16.59 -53.62 19.55
C ILE A 149 -17.14 -52.32 18.95
N SER A 150 -16.41 -51.66 18.02
CA SER A 150 -16.90 -50.45 17.36
C SER A 150 -18.18 -50.72 16.56
N GLY A 151 -18.21 -51.81 15.78
CA GLY A 151 -19.39 -52.18 14.99
C GLY A 151 -20.65 -52.36 15.85
N LYS A 152 -20.52 -52.98 17.03
CA LYS A 152 -21.63 -53.11 17.98
C LYS A 152 -22.05 -51.77 18.58
N LEU A 153 -21.10 -50.89 18.92
CA LEU A 153 -21.40 -49.54 19.43
C LEU A 153 -22.12 -48.68 18.37
N THR A 154 -21.73 -48.78 17.11
CA THR A 154 -22.38 -48.06 16.00
C THR A 154 -23.79 -48.57 15.76
N ALA A 155 -24.00 -49.89 15.85
CA ALA A 155 -25.34 -50.48 15.78
C ALA A 155 -26.23 -50.00 16.95
N MET A 156 -25.70 -49.99 18.17
CA MET A 156 -26.39 -49.44 19.35
C MET A 156 -26.72 -47.96 19.17
N GLN A 157 -25.80 -47.18 18.61
CA GLN A 157 -26.02 -45.76 18.31
C GLN A 157 -27.13 -45.56 17.27
N GLY A 158 -27.16 -46.38 16.21
CA GLY A 158 -28.25 -46.39 15.23
C GLY A 158 -29.60 -46.69 15.86
N SER A 159 -29.69 -47.72 16.70
CA SER A 159 -30.93 -48.06 17.42
C SER A 159 -31.38 -46.93 18.35
N LEU A 160 -30.44 -46.23 19.00
CA LEU A 160 -30.75 -45.08 19.87
C LEU A 160 -31.39 -43.92 19.10
N THR A 161 -31.01 -43.65 17.85
CA THR A 161 -31.58 -42.55 17.06
C THR A 161 -33.07 -42.70 16.78
N MET A 162 -33.59 -43.93 16.76
CA MET A 162 -35.02 -44.22 16.57
C MET A 162 -35.80 -44.26 17.89
N LEU A 163 -35.12 -44.17 19.04
CA LEU A 163 -35.70 -44.32 20.39
C LEU A 163 -35.78 -43.00 21.18
N VAL A 164 -35.68 -41.86 20.50
CA VAL A 164 -35.65 -40.51 21.12
C VAL A 164 -36.88 -40.25 22.00
N ASP A 165 -38.05 -40.77 21.62
CA ASP A 165 -39.32 -40.55 22.34
C ASP A 165 -39.52 -41.51 23.54
N THR A 166 -38.52 -42.33 23.89
CA THR A 166 -38.62 -43.23 25.05
C THR A 166 -38.24 -42.53 26.37
N PRO A 167 -38.94 -42.80 27.49
CA PRO A 167 -38.67 -42.13 28.77
C PRO A 167 -37.23 -42.39 29.28
N ASP A 168 -36.69 -43.57 28.99
CA ASP A 168 -35.36 -44.01 29.43
C ASP A 168 -34.24 -43.61 28.44
N TYR A 169 -34.54 -42.76 27.44
CA TYR A 169 -33.59 -42.34 26.40
C TYR A 169 -32.33 -41.72 27.00
N SER A 170 -32.49 -40.87 28.02
CA SER A 170 -31.38 -40.20 28.69
C SER A 170 -30.40 -41.19 29.34
N GLU A 171 -30.91 -42.23 30.01
CA GLU A 171 -30.09 -43.27 30.64
C GLU A 171 -29.35 -44.12 29.60
N LYS A 172 -30.01 -44.46 28.49
CA LYS A 172 -29.39 -45.20 27.38
C LYS A 172 -28.28 -44.42 26.70
N CYS A 173 -28.43 -43.09 26.56
CA CYS A 173 -27.36 -42.22 26.06
C CYS A 173 -26.13 -42.24 26.99
N VAL A 174 -26.34 -42.12 28.30
CA VAL A 174 -25.25 -42.19 29.29
C VAL A 174 -24.55 -43.55 29.23
N GLN A 175 -25.30 -44.64 29.09
CA GLN A 175 -24.72 -45.99 28.93
C GLN A 175 -23.89 -46.11 27.65
N LEU A 176 -24.38 -45.62 26.52
CA LEU A 176 -23.61 -45.61 25.26
C LEU A 176 -22.31 -44.81 25.41
N GLU A 177 -22.37 -43.62 26.02
CA GLU A 177 -21.20 -42.78 26.23
C GLU A 177 -20.17 -43.45 27.15
N ALA A 178 -20.61 -44.13 28.21
CA ALA A 178 -19.75 -44.89 29.10
C ALA A 178 -19.03 -46.04 28.37
N LEU A 179 -19.74 -46.76 27.49
CA LEU A 179 -19.15 -47.83 26.67
C LEU A 179 -18.16 -47.27 25.65
N LYS A 180 -18.48 -46.13 25.00
CA LYS A 180 -17.53 -45.43 24.11
C LYS A 180 -16.27 -44.98 24.86
N ASN A 181 -16.41 -44.42 26.07
CA ASN A 181 -15.27 -44.04 26.93
C ASN A 181 -14.40 -45.25 27.29
N ARG A 182 -15.02 -46.40 27.56
CA ARG A 182 -14.30 -47.65 27.88
C ARG A 182 -13.48 -48.15 26.68
N LEU A 183 -14.05 -48.11 25.47
CA LEU A 183 -13.32 -48.48 24.25
C LEU A 183 -12.15 -47.53 23.97
N GLU A 184 -12.35 -46.21 24.16
CA GLU A 184 -11.29 -45.21 24.04
C GLU A 184 -10.14 -45.47 25.05
N ALA A 185 -10.48 -45.78 26.31
CA ALA A 185 -9.49 -46.09 27.34
C ALA A 185 -8.66 -47.34 26.99
N LEU A 186 -9.31 -48.40 26.48
CA LEU A 186 -8.64 -49.64 26.06
C LEU A 186 -7.68 -49.43 24.88
N THR A 187 -8.00 -48.48 23.99
CA THR A 187 -7.23 -48.22 22.77
C THR A 187 -6.17 -47.15 22.95
N SER A 188 -6.23 -46.32 24.00
CA SER A 188 -5.35 -45.18 24.23
C SER A 188 -3.84 -45.48 24.09
N THR A 189 -3.32 -46.54 24.71
CA THR A 189 -1.91 -46.93 24.62
C THR A 189 -1.53 -47.39 23.22
N GLN A 190 -2.41 -48.14 22.57
CA GLN A 190 -2.22 -48.60 21.20
C GLN A 190 -2.21 -47.42 20.22
N ILE A 191 -3.14 -46.46 20.36
CA ILE A 191 -3.21 -45.23 19.55
C ILE A 191 -1.91 -44.43 19.67
N VAL A 192 -1.43 -44.21 20.90
CA VAL A 192 -0.17 -43.48 21.14
C VAL A 192 1.01 -44.22 20.48
N SER A 193 1.09 -45.54 20.62
CA SER A 193 2.15 -46.33 19.99
C SER A 193 2.10 -46.23 18.46
N THR A 194 0.91 -46.33 17.87
CA THR A 194 0.66 -46.26 16.43
C THR A 194 1.04 -44.90 15.84
N PHE A 195 0.68 -43.80 16.51
CA PHE A 195 1.04 -42.46 16.06
C PHE A 195 2.53 -42.15 16.24
N ASN A 196 3.19 -42.67 17.28
CA ASN A 196 4.63 -42.54 17.43
C ASN A 196 5.42 -43.36 16.39
N SER A 197 4.92 -44.53 15.99
CA SER A 197 5.57 -45.39 14.99
C SER A 197 5.12 -45.11 13.54
N LEU A 198 4.19 -44.17 13.33
CA LEU A 198 3.57 -43.86 12.04
C LEU A 198 3.01 -45.08 11.28
N ALA A 199 2.49 -46.08 12.02
CA ALA A 199 1.94 -47.28 11.41
C ALA A 199 0.60 -46.99 10.70
N THR A 200 0.63 -46.92 9.37
CA THR A 200 -0.48 -46.46 8.52
C THR A 200 -1.72 -47.33 8.61
N ASP A 201 -1.58 -48.65 8.55
CA ASP A 201 -2.75 -49.56 8.51
C ASP A 201 -3.52 -49.55 9.83
N GLN A 202 -2.79 -49.55 10.95
CA GLN A 202 -3.40 -49.45 12.28
C GLN A 202 -4.02 -48.06 12.51
N ALA A 203 -3.40 -46.99 11.99
CA ALA A 203 -3.96 -45.65 12.07
C ALA A 203 -5.27 -45.52 11.27
N LYS A 204 -5.35 -46.12 10.06
CA LYS A 204 -6.59 -46.19 9.26
C LYS A 204 -7.70 -46.94 10.00
N LEU A 205 -7.37 -48.03 10.70
CA LEU A 205 -8.33 -48.75 11.53
C LEU A 205 -8.87 -47.85 12.64
N PHE A 206 -8.01 -47.15 13.38
CA PHE A 206 -8.45 -46.23 14.43
C PHE A 206 -9.25 -45.04 13.88
N VAL A 207 -8.87 -44.47 12.73
CA VAL A 207 -9.67 -43.41 12.09
C VAL A 207 -11.06 -43.91 11.73
N ARG A 208 -11.18 -45.10 11.15
CA ARG A 208 -12.47 -45.70 10.83
C ARG A 208 -13.32 -45.89 12.10
N VAL A 209 -12.75 -46.52 13.13
CA VAL A 209 -13.43 -46.78 14.41
C VAL A 209 -13.90 -45.50 15.07
N PHE A 210 -13.04 -44.48 15.19
CA PHE A 210 -13.39 -43.21 15.85
C PHE A 210 -14.32 -42.33 14.99
N THR A 211 -14.33 -42.52 13.67
CA THR A 211 -15.34 -41.90 12.80
C THR A 211 -16.71 -42.56 13.02
N GLU A 212 -16.77 -43.89 13.06
CA GLU A 212 -18.00 -44.65 13.33
C GLU A 212 -18.57 -44.35 14.72
N MET A 213 -17.72 -44.06 15.71
CA MET A 213 -18.12 -43.70 17.08
C MET A 213 -18.49 -42.21 17.27
N ASP A 214 -18.40 -41.38 16.24
CA ASP A 214 -18.52 -39.91 16.31
C ASP A 214 -17.55 -39.27 17.33
N ARG A 215 -16.31 -39.75 17.40
CA ARG A 215 -15.24 -39.27 18.31
C ARG A 215 -13.95 -38.88 17.63
N MET A 216 -14.05 -38.41 16.38
CA MET A 216 -12.88 -37.96 15.63
C MET A 216 -12.05 -36.87 16.35
N PRO A 217 -12.65 -35.88 17.05
CA PRO A 217 -11.87 -34.86 17.78
C PRO A 217 -10.93 -35.44 18.85
N GLN A 218 -11.36 -36.50 19.55
CA GLN A 218 -10.55 -37.17 20.58
C GLN A 218 -9.35 -37.87 19.94
N LEU A 219 -9.54 -38.57 18.82
CA LEU A 219 -8.43 -39.21 18.09
C LEU A 219 -7.41 -38.18 17.62
N LEU A 220 -7.88 -37.05 17.08
CA LEU A 220 -7.01 -35.94 16.69
C LEU A 220 -6.25 -35.36 17.89
N ALA A 221 -6.87 -35.29 19.07
CA ALA A 221 -6.18 -34.84 20.29
C ALA A 221 -4.99 -35.76 20.68
N TYR A 222 -5.13 -37.09 20.53
CA TYR A 222 -4.00 -38.01 20.71
C TYR A 222 -2.91 -37.79 19.66
N TYR A 223 -3.28 -37.63 18.38
CA TYR A 223 -2.34 -37.34 17.30
C TYR A 223 -1.54 -36.07 17.59
N TYR A 224 -2.22 -34.98 17.94
CA TYR A 224 -1.58 -33.71 18.29
C TYR A 224 -0.67 -33.85 19.50
N LYS A 225 -1.13 -34.51 20.57
CA LYS A 225 -0.34 -34.68 21.79
C LYS A 225 0.99 -35.40 21.54
N CYS A 226 1.00 -36.44 20.70
CA CYS A 226 2.21 -37.20 20.40
C CYS A 226 3.21 -36.36 19.57
N HIS A 227 2.76 -35.81 18.44
CA HIS A 227 3.63 -35.07 17.53
C HIS A 227 4.10 -33.74 18.12
N LYS A 228 3.21 -33.04 18.83
CA LYS A 228 3.57 -31.81 19.57
C LYS A 228 4.67 -32.08 20.60
N ALA A 229 4.58 -33.17 21.37
CA ALA A 229 5.60 -33.50 22.36
C ALA A 229 6.98 -33.75 21.72
N GLN A 230 7.02 -34.41 20.55
CA GLN A 230 8.26 -34.61 19.80
C GLN A 230 8.84 -33.28 19.27
N LEU A 231 8.00 -32.39 18.73
CA LEU A 231 8.47 -31.09 18.24
C LEU A 231 8.95 -30.18 19.38
N LEU A 232 8.28 -30.20 20.53
CA LEU A 232 8.69 -29.43 21.70
C LEU A 232 10.02 -29.93 22.28
N SER A 233 10.27 -31.24 22.29
CA SER A 233 11.56 -31.77 22.76
C SER A 233 12.72 -31.39 21.82
N VAL A 234 12.46 -31.30 20.51
CA VAL A 234 13.44 -30.75 19.55
C VAL A 234 13.74 -29.28 19.85
N TRP A 235 12.71 -28.46 20.11
CA TRP A 235 12.92 -27.06 20.49
C TRP A 235 13.75 -26.92 21.77
N GLU A 236 13.43 -27.70 22.81
CA GLU A 236 14.18 -27.73 24.06
C GLU A 236 15.66 -28.10 23.84
N SER A 237 15.93 -29.07 22.95
CA SER A 237 17.30 -29.45 22.57
C SER A 237 18.03 -28.34 21.81
N ILE A 238 17.36 -27.64 20.89
CA ILE A 238 17.95 -26.54 20.13
C ILE A 238 18.27 -25.35 21.06
N CYS A 239 17.39 -25.05 22.01
CA CYS A 239 17.60 -23.98 23.00
C CYS A 239 18.78 -24.22 23.95
N GLN A 240 19.20 -25.48 24.13
CA GLN A 240 20.38 -25.83 24.92
C GLN A 240 21.69 -25.55 24.19
N SER A 241 21.65 -25.28 22.88
CA SER A 241 22.84 -24.91 22.11
C SER A 241 23.29 -23.48 22.41
N ASP A 242 24.60 -23.22 22.33
CA ASP A 242 25.18 -21.87 22.43
C ASP A 242 25.03 -21.05 21.13
N ALA A 243 24.28 -21.56 20.15
CA ALA A 243 24.10 -20.90 18.85
C ALA A 243 23.31 -19.59 19.00
N PRO A 244 23.52 -18.60 18.10
CA PRO A 244 22.72 -17.38 18.10
C PRO A 244 21.24 -17.70 17.83
N LEU A 245 20.33 -16.91 18.42
CA LEU A 245 18.88 -17.14 18.32
C LEU A 245 18.38 -17.26 16.88
N LYS A 246 18.98 -16.52 15.94
CA LYS A 246 18.68 -16.62 14.50
C LYS A 246 18.87 -18.04 13.97
N GLN A 247 19.97 -18.68 14.33
CA GLN A 247 20.29 -20.03 13.89
C GLN A 247 19.36 -21.06 14.56
N GLN A 248 19.11 -20.88 15.87
CA GLN A 248 18.17 -21.71 16.62
C GLN A 248 16.75 -21.68 16.01
N LEU A 249 16.23 -20.49 15.69
CA LEU A 249 14.92 -20.36 15.04
C LEU A 249 14.93 -20.91 13.62
N SER A 250 15.99 -20.69 12.84
CA SER A 250 16.10 -21.26 11.48
C SER A 250 16.05 -22.79 11.52
N GLU A 251 16.84 -23.42 12.38
CA GLU A 251 16.89 -24.88 12.52
C GLU A 251 15.53 -25.45 12.96
N PHE A 252 14.86 -24.77 13.88
CA PHE A 252 13.53 -25.19 14.31
C PHE A 252 12.49 -25.01 13.21
N TYR A 253 12.51 -23.88 12.48
CA TYR A 253 11.61 -23.64 11.36
C TYR A 253 11.82 -24.63 10.20
N ASP A 254 13.06 -25.01 9.90
CA ASP A 254 13.38 -26.06 8.92
C ASP A 254 12.86 -27.43 9.40
N THR A 255 12.92 -27.69 10.71
CA THR A 255 12.36 -28.91 11.31
C THR A 255 10.83 -28.92 11.23
N LEU A 256 10.16 -27.80 11.51
CA LEU A 256 8.70 -27.69 11.35
C LEU A 256 8.28 -27.89 9.90
N LEU A 257 9.05 -27.34 8.95
CA LEU A 257 8.73 -27.42 7.52
C LEU A 257 8.96 -28.83 6.96
N SER A 258 10.04 -29.49 7.36
CA SER A 258 10.26 -30.91 7.03
C SER A 258 9.20 -31.82 7.68
N THR A 259 8.80 -31.53 8.91
CA THR A 259 7.70 -32.23 9.59
C THR A 259 6.38 -32.02 8.85
N TRP A 260 6.11 -30.80 8.37
CA TRP A 260 4.93 -30.51 7.55
C TRP A 260 4.89 -31.41 6.31
N HIS A 261 5.97 -31.47 5.52
CA HIS A 261 5.99 -32.28 4.30
C HIS A 261 5.86 -33.79 4.57
N THR A 262 6.60 -34.31 5.54
CA THR A 262 6.56 -35.74 5.89
C THR A 262 5.20 -36.14 6.43
N GLN A 263 4.62 -35.34 7.33
CA GLN A 263 3.31 -35.59 7.90
C GLN A 263 2.19 -35.33 6.90
N LEU A 264 2.33 -34.42 5.93
CA LEU A 264 1.34 -34.22 4.87
C LEU A 264 1.22 -35.47 4.01
N GLN A 265 2.35 -36.09 3.64
CA GLN A 265 2.33 -37.34 2.87
C GLN A 265 1.69 -38.51 3.64
N TRP A 266 1.96 -38.62 4.94
CA TRP A 266 1.38 -39.66 5.79
C TRP A 266 -0.10 -39.41 6.09
N SER A 267 -0.45 -38.19 6.53
CA SER A 267 -1.82 -37.80 6.91
C SER A 267 -2.79 -37.87 5.74
N SER A 268 -2.34 -37.62 4.51
CA SER A 268 -3.16 -37.75 3.30
C SER A 268 -3.64 -39.20 3.07
N GLN A 269 -2.96 -40.19 3.66
CA GLN A 269 -3.36 -41.60 3.59
C GLN A 269 -4.32 -42.01 4.71
N VAL A 270 -4.45 -41.19 5.76
CA VAL A 270 -5.10 -41.55 7.03
C VAL A 270 -6.32 -40.67 7.32
N PHE A 271 -6.20 -39.35 7.14
CA PHE A 271 -7.25 -38.36 7.41
C PHE A 271 -7.86 -37.80 6.12
N ARG A 272 -9.11 -37.32 6.20
CA ARG A 272 -9.81 -36.69 5.07
C ARG A 272 -9.29 -35.28 4.75
N ASN A 273 -8.99 -34.48 5.78
CA ASN A 273 -8.50 -33.10 5.67
C ASN A 273 -7.08 -32.97 6.25
N PRO A 274 -6.04 -33.50 5.58
CA PRO A 274 -4.69 -33.55 6.12
C PRO A 274 -4.11 -32.15 6.41
N CYS A 275 -4.38 -31.18 5.55
CA CYS A 275 -3.86 -29.81 5.68
C CYS A 275 -4.38 -29.10 6.93
N GLU A 276 -5.67 -29.27 7.25
CA GLU A 276 -6.27 -28.66 8.44
C GLU A 276 -5.70 -29.28 9.71
N VAL A 277 -5.55 -30.61 9.75
CA VAL A 277 -4.93 -31.33 10.87
C VAL A 277 -3.51 -30.80 11.11
N LEU A 278 -2.71 -30.66 10.07
CA LEU A 278 -1.34 -30.15 10.20
C LEU A 278 -1.28 -28.68 10.56
N THR A 279 -2.20 -27.85 10.04
CA THR A 279 -2.30 -26.43 10.41
C THR A 279 -2.55 -26.30 11.92
N VAL A 280 -3.47 -27.11 12.46
CA VAL A 280 -3.76 -27.14 13.90
C VAL A 280 -2.56 -27.65 14.70
N LEU A 281 -1.85 -28.67 14.23
CA LEU A 281 -0.62 -29.16 14.87
C LEU A 281 0.44 -28.05 14.97
N MET A 282 0.66 -27.29 13.89
CA MET A 282 1.63 -26.19 13.86
C MET A 282 1.22 -25.06 14.82
N ILE A 283 -0.04 -24.65 14.82
CA ILE A 283 -0.58 -23.64 15.76
C ILE A 283 -0.35 -24.08 17.21
N GLN A 284 -0.72 -25.33 17.55
CA GLN A 284 -0.58 -25.83 18.91
C GLN A 284 0.87 -26.01 19.35
N THR A 285 1.78 -26.27 18.41
CA THR A 285 3.21 -26.40 18.67
C THR A 285 3.81 -25.02 18.94
N LEU A 286 3.63 -24.07 18.01
CA LEU A 286 4.12 -22.69 18.15
C LEU A 286 3.56 -21.99 19.39
N GLY A 287 2.28 -22.22 19.71
CA GLY A 287 1.63 -21.63 20.88
C GLY A 287 2.04 -22.23 22.23
N ALA A 288 2.71 -23.38 22.25
CA ALA A 288 3.10 -24.07 23.49
C ALA A 288 4.62 -24.22 23.66
N MET A 289 5.41 -23.53 22.83
CA MET A 289 6.86 -23.51 22.95
C MET A 289 7.29 -22.93 24.28
N VAL A 290 8.21 -23.63 24.96
CA VAL A 290 8.86 -23.17 26.18
C VAL A 290 10.37 -23.34 26.00
N PRO A 291 11.19 -22.26 26.08
CA PRO A 291 10.78 -20.86 26.18
C PRO A 291 9.99 -20.39 24.94
N SER A 292 9.12 -19.39 25.12
CA SER A 292 8.32 -18.84 24.03
C SER A 292 9.19 -17.97 23.10
N ILE A 293 8.82 -17.84 21.82
CA ILE A 293 9.54 -16.98 20.86
C ILE A 293 9.65 -15.52 21.38
N PRO A 294 8.59 -14.89 21.91
CA PRO A 294 8.69 -13.56 22.53
C PRO A 294 9.72 -13.47 23.66
N ASP A 295 9.79 -14.48 24.54
CA ASP A 295 10.76 -14.51 25.64
C ASP A 295 12.19 -14.63 25.11
N CYS A 296 12.41 -15.50 24.13
CA CYS A 296 13.71 -15.65 23.46
C CYS A 296 14.17 -14.34 22.81
N ILE A 297 13.27 -13.65 22.09
CA ILE A 297 13.57 -12.33 21.50
C ILE A 297 13.92 -11.34 22.60
N ALA A 298 13.13 -11.26 23.68
CA ALA A 298 13.40 -10.33 24.78
C ALA A 298 14.76 -10.57 25.44
N VAL A 299 15.16 -11.84 25.64
CA VAL A 299 16.48 -12.20 26.17
C VAL A 299 17.59 -11.83 25.18
N ALA A 300 17.42 -12.10 23.89
CA ALA A 300 18.40 -11.72 22.87
C ALA A 300 18.63 -10.20 22.81
N LEU A 301 17.55 -9.41 22.85
CA LEU A 301 17.65 -7.94 22.82
C LEU A 301 18.28 -7.36 24.08
N LYS A 302 18.07 -7.96 25.25
CA LYS A 302 18.74 -7.54 26.50
C LYS A 302 20.26 -7.74 26.47
N ARG A 303 20.74 -8.70 25.69
CA ARG A 303 22.18 -8.98 25.53
C ARG A 303 22.86 -8.10 24.48
N CYS A 304 22.08 -7.45 23.62
CA CYS A 304 22.58 -6.62 22.54
C CYS A 304 22.90 -5.19 23.01
N SER A 305 23.92 -4.58 22.41
CA SER A 305 24.12 -3.13 22.46
C SER A 305 22.98 -2.40 21.75
N GLY A 306 22.69 -1.15 22.16
CA GLY A 306 21.61 -0.35 21.58
C GLY A 306 21.67 -0.20 20.06
N ASP A 307 22.88 -0.13 19.50
CA ASP A 307 23.17 0.05 18.07
C ASP A 307 22.76 -1.16 17.21
N SER A 308 22.86 -2.38 17.73
CA SER A 308 22.56 -3.61 16.98
C SER A 308 21.15 -4.15 17.23
N ARG A 309 20.36 -3.49 18.08
CA ARG A 309 19.06 -4.00 18.53
C ARG A 309 18.07 -4.13 17.37
N LEU A 310 18.02 -3.13 16.49
CA LEU A 310 17.12 -3.14 15.34
C LEU A 310 17.56 -4.16 14.28
N ASP A 311 18.87 -4.29 14.04
CA ASP A 311 19.40 -5.27 13.10
C ASP A 311 19.08 -6.70 13.53
N VAL A 312 19.23 -7.04 14.82
CA VAL A 312 18.84 -8.35 15.34
C VAL A 312 17.34 -8.61 15.16
N LEU A 313 16.48 -7.61 15.42
CA LEU A 313 15.04 -7.74 15.17
C LEU A 313 14.72 -7.98 13.69
N LEU A 314 15.38 -7.27 12.79
CA LEU A 314 15.23 -7.44 11.34
C LEU A 314 15.64 -8.84 10.89
N GLU A 315 16.76 -9.34 11.39
CA GLU A 315 17.23 -10.69 11.07
C GLU A 315 16.25 -11.76 11.55
N LEU A 316 15.76 -11.65 12.78
CA LEU A 316 14.80 -12.61 13.35
C LEU A 316 13.46 -12.55 12.59
N HIS A 317 12.93 -11.36 12.32
CA HIS A 317 11.73 -11.21 11.49
C HIS A 317 11.95 -11.79 10.09
N GLN A 318 13.13 -11.58 9.48
CA GLN A 318 13.43 -12.14 8.16
C GLN A 318 13.44 -13.67 8.19
N THR A 319 13.93 -14.30 9.27
CA THR A 319 13.83 -15.77 9.43
C THR A 319 12.37 -16.25 9.49
N ALA A 320 11.51 -15.56 10.26
CA ALA A 320 10.08 -15.87 10.32
C ALA A 320 9.38 -15.64 8.96
N ALA A 321 9.74 -14.58 8.24
CA ALA A 321 9.21 -14.29 6.90
C ALA A 321 9.69 -15.29 5.84
N ASN A 322 10.91 -15.82 5.96
CA ASN A 322 11.40 -16.91 5.12
C ASN A 322 10.57 -18.18 5.37
N PHE A 323 10.41 -18.56 6.65
CA PHE A 323 9.59 -19.72 7.04
C PHE A 323 8.14 -19.59 6.55
N SER A 324 7.53 -18.43 6.76
CA SER A 324 6.17 -18.13 6.29
C SER A 324 6.03 -18.27 4.76
N ARG A 325 6.98 -17.75 3.97
CA ARG A 325 6.96 -17.91 2.50
C ARG A 325 7.13 -19.36 2.06
N SER A 326 7.99 -20.12 2.75
CA SER A 326 8.17 -21.53 2.45
C SER A 326 6.93 -22.36 2.82
N LEU A 327 6.25 -22.04 3.94
CA LEU A 327 4.96 -22.63 4.28
C LEU A 327 3.85 -22.23 3.30
N GLU A 328 3.77 -20.96 2.91
CA GLU A 328 2.82 -20.48 1.90
C GLU A 328 2.99 -21.27 0.59
N ALA A 329 4.24 -21.43 0.11
CA ALA A 329 4.54 -22.21 -1.09
C ALA A 329 4.18 -23.70 -0.93
N ALA A 330 4.41 -24.27 0.26
CA ALA A 330 4.04 -25.66 0.56
C ALA A 330 2.51 -25.87 0.62
N MET A 331 1.76 -24.86 1.07
CA MET A 331 0.29 -24.91 1.19
C MET A 331 -0.44 -24.48 -0.09
N GLN A 332 0.21 -23.74 -0.99
CA GLN A 332 -0.36 -23.22 -2.23
C GLN A 332 -1.14 -24.24 -3.07
N PRO A 333 -0.68 -25.49 -3.32
CA PRO A 333 -1.44 -26.45 -4.12
C PRO A 333 -2.77 -26.90 -3.47
N GLN A 334 -2.92 -26.73 -2.15
CA GLN A 334 -4.07 -27.22 -1.37
C GLN A 334 -4.86 -26.07 -0.71
N LEU A 335 -4.51 -24.81 -1.00
CA LEU A 335 -5.06 -23.63 -0.31
C LEU A 335 -6.57 -23.49 -0.48
N GLY A 336 -7.12 -23.94 -1.62
CA GLY A 336 -8.57 -23.91 -1.90
C GLY A 336 -9.39 -24.90 -1.07
N GLU A 337 -8.76 -25.95 -0.54
CA GLU A 337 -9.38 -26.98 0.32
C GLU A 337 -9.12 -26.72 1.82
N CYS A 338 -8.23 -25.77 2.14
CA CYS A 338 -7.87 -25.45 3.51
C CYS A 338 -8.89 -24.52 4.19
N ASN A 339 -9.05 -24.71 5.50
CA ASN A 339 -9.78 -23.77 6.34
C ASN A 339 -8.98 -22.46 6.50
N LEU A 340 -9.31 -21.44 5.71
CA LEU A 340 -8.59 -20.16 5.67
C LEU A 340 -8.52 -19.44 7.01
N LEU A 341 -9.50 -19.65 7.92
CA LEU A 341 -9.47 -19.10 9.27
C LEU A 341 -8.33 -19.71 10.10
N LYS A 342 -8.10 -21.02 9.96
CA LYS A 342 -6.98 -21.71 10.60
C LYS A 342 -5.65 -21.32 9.99
N VAL A 343 -5.59 -21.11 8.68
CA VAL A 343 -4.39 -20.56 8.05
C VAL A 343 -4.08 -19.17 8.57
N ALA A 344 -5.08 -18.29 8.75
CA ALA A 344 -4.89 -16.97 9.35
C ALA A 344 -4.41 -17.04 10.82
N GLU A 345 -4.91 -17.99 11.61
CA GLU A 345 -4.44 -18.25 12.97
C GLU A 345 -2.96 -18.68 12.98
N LEU A 346 -2.56 -19.57 12.06
CA LEU A 346 -1.16 -19.99 11.90
C LEU A 346 -0.25 -18.81 11.51
N VAL A 347 -0.68 -17.99 10.55
CA VAL A 347 0.05 -16.77 10.15
C VAL A 347 0.25 -15.85 11.36
N SER A 348 -0.79 -15.67 12.17
CA SER A 348 -0.73 -14.89 13.41
C SER A 348 0.29 -15.47 14.39
N CYS A 349 0.32 -16.79 14.61
CA CYS A 349 1.31 -17.42 15.50
C CYS A 349 2.76 -17.14 15.10
N VAL A 350 3.06 -17.01 13.79
CA VAL A 350 4.41 -16.74 13.29
C VAL A 350 4.82 -15.28 13.47
N TYR A 351 3.90 -14.34 13.20
CA TYR A 351 4.22 -12.90 13.20
C TYR A 351 3.89 -12.17 14.52
N ALA A 352 2.96 -12.68 15.34
CA ALA A 352 2.59 -12.10 16.63
C ALA A 352 3.79 -11.76 17.54
N PRO A 353 4.87 -12.58 17.64
CA PRO A 353 6.03 -12.25 18.46
C PRO A 353 6.74 -10.93 18.12
N TYR A 354 6.58 -10.43 16.88
CA TYR A 354 7.22 -9.21 16.40
C TYR A 354 6.34 -7.97 16.51
N THR A 355 5.03 -8.14 16.68
CA THR A 355 4.04 -7.05 16.65
C THR A 355 4.33 -5.92 17.64
N THR A 356 4.72 -6.26 18.88
CA THR A 356 5.07 -5.25 19.90
C THR A 356 6.23 -4.36 19.46
N TYR A 357 7.22 -4.94 18.78
CA TYR A 357 8.37 -4.21 18.27
C TYR A 357 8.05 -3.45 16.98
N GLN A 358 7.15 -3.96 16.13
CA GLN A 358 6.65 -3.26 14.95
C GLN A 358 5.86 -2.00 15.33
N MET A 359 5.07 -2.04 16.41
CA MET A 359 4.41 -0.84 16.95
C MET A 359 5.41 0.21 17.45
N GLN A 360 6.53 -0.23 18.01
CA GLN A 360 7.61 0.63 18.52
C GLN A 360 8.65 0.99 17.45
N TYR A 361 8.41 0.63 16.19
CA TYR A 361 9.41 0.76 15.11
C TYR A 361 9.92 2.20 14.95
N GLY A 362 9.04 3.19 15.08
CA GLY A 362 9.43 4.61 14.95
C GLY A 362 10.51 5.02 15.94
N ASP A 363 10.36 4.65 17.22
CA ASP A 363 11.32 5.01 18.27
C ASP A 363 12.61 4.18 18.17
N LEU A 364 12.51 2.91 17.75
CA LEU A 364 13.66 2.05 17.51
C LEU A 364 14.52 2.53 16.33
N GLU A 365 13.89 2.89 15.21
CA GLU A 365 14.58 3.43 14.03
C GLU A 365 15.15 4.82 14.32
N GLU A 366 14.43 5.69 15.05
CA GLU A 366 14.97 7.00 15.47
C GLU A 366 16.23 6.83 16.31
N THR A 367 16.20 5.98 17.33
CA THR A 367 17.38 5.70 18.17
C THR A 367 18.55 5.18 17.34
N ASN A 368 18.31 4.22 16.45
CA ASN A 368 19.32 3.65 15.56
C ASN A 368 19.94 4.72 14.64
N LEU A 369 19.11 5.55 14.01
CA LEU A 369 19.56 6.64 13.13
C LEU A 369 20.40 7.69 13.87
N LEU A 370 20.02 8.05 15.10
CA LEU A 370 20.76 9.04 15.89
C LEU A 370 22.12 8.52 16.37
N ILE A 371 22.25 7.20 16.61
CA ILE A 371 23.53 6.53 16.90
C ILE A 371 24.39 6.53 15.63
N GLN A 372 23.86 6.08 14.49
CA GLN A 372 24.59 6.07 13.21
C GLN A 372 25.03 7.48 12.77
N LEU A 373 24.20 8.49 13.01
CA LEU A 373 24.54 9.89 12.74
C LEU A 373 25.69 10.40 13.62
N SER A 374 25.78 9.94 14.88
CA SER A 374 26.87 10.36 15.78
C SER A 374 28.27 9.91 15.30
N ALA A 375 28.33 8.90 14.43
CA ALA A 375 29.56 8.47 13.78
C ALA A 375 29.90 9.26 12.50
N VAL A 376 29.05 10.21 12.08
CA VAL A 376 29.31 11.10 10.93
C VAL A 376 30.02 12.34 11.43
N PRO A 377 31.33 12.51 11.17
CA PRO A 377 32.04 13.72 11.56
C PRO A 377 31.58 14.91 10.71
N LEU A 378 31.36 16.05 11.35
CA LEU A 378 31.07 17.34 10.69
C LEU A 378 32.14 18.39 11.00
N GLU A 379 32.80 18.27 12.16
CA GLU A 379 33.84 19.19 12.58
C GLU A 379 35.14 18.42 12.85
N HIS A 380 36.18 18.76 12.08
CA HIS A 380 37.53 18.27 12.27
C HIS A 380 38.54 19.31 11.75
N GLY A 381 39.64 19.50 12.48
CA GLY A 381 40.81 20.25 11.98
C GLY A 381 40.55 21.70 11.56
N GLU A 382 41.11 22.05 10.40
CA GLU A 382 41.06 23.39 9.82
C GLU A 382 39.71 23.68 9.15
N VAL A 383 39.49 24.92 8.72
CA VAL A 383 38.23 25.32 8.06
C VAL A 383 38.00 24.53 6.77
N LEU A 384 39.04 24.28 5.99
CA LEU A 384 38.94 23.52 4.74
C LEU A 384 38.50 22.07 4.98
N ASP A 385 39.05 21.43 6.03
CA ASP A 385 38.66 20.06 6.42
C ASP A 385 37.19 20.01 6.85
N CYS A 386 36.73 21.01 7.63
CA CYS A 386 35.33 21.13 7.99
C CYS A 386 34.44 21.26 6.74
N VAL A 387 34.82 22.08 5.75
CA VAL A 387 34.06 22.24 4.50
C VAL A 387 33.97 20.92 3.73
N LEU A 388 35.07 20.17 3.63
CA LEU A 388 35.09 18.87 2.96
C LEU A 388 34.24 17.82 3.68
N GLU A 389 34.30 17.76 5.01
CA GLU A 389 33.45 16.85 5.79
C GLU A 389 31.96 17.20 5.66
N LEU A 390 31.59 18.49 5.62
CA LEU A 390 30.21 18.92 5.35
C LEU A 390 29.73 18.49 3.96
N THR A 391 30.61 18.48 2.95
CA THR A 391 30.26 17.96 1.62
C THR A 391 30.09 16.44 1.64
N HIS A 392 30.99 15.70 2.31
CA HIS A 392 30.91 14.25 2.42
C HIS A 392 29.73 13.76 3.29
N SER A 393 29.30 14.54 4.29
CA SER A 393 28.21 14.18 5.18
C SER A 393 26.87 14.08 4.46
N VAL A 394 26.66 14.84 3.38
CA VAL A 394 25.43 14.81 2.58
C VAL A 394 25.12 13.40 2.10
N GLN A 395 26.09 12.75 1.42
CA GLN A 395 25.90 11.39 0.90
C GLN A 395 25.68 10.37 2.03
N LYS A 396 26.40 10.52 3.16
CA LYS A 396 26.27 9.64 4.32
C LYS A 396 24.85 9.72 4.90
N VAL A 397 24.33 10.93 5.16
CA VAL A 397 23.00 11.14 5.78
C VAL A 397 21.88 10.62 4.89
N PHE A 398 21.91 10.88 3.58
CA PHE A 398 20.92 10.33 2.67
C PHE A 398 21.06 8.81 2.48
N GLY A 399 22.27 8.25 2.60
CA GLY A 399 22.48 6.81 2.69
C GLY A 399 21.81 6.19 3.92
N LEU A 400 21.95 6.83 5.10
CA LEU A 400 21.26 6.41 6.33
C LEU A 400 19.74 6.48 6.17
N ALA A 401 19.23 7.58 5.61
CA ALA A 401 17.81 7.78 5.36
C ALA A 401 17.25 6.72 4.38
N ALA A 402 17.94 6.43 3.29
CA ALA A 402 17.55 5.39 2.33
C ALA A 402 17.54 3.99 2.96
N ALA A 403 18.54 3.67 3.78
CA ALA A 403 18.59 2.41 4.52
C ALA A 403 17.41 2.28 5.51
N ALA A 404 16.99 3.36 6.15
CA ALA A 404 15.80 3.38 7.03
C ALA A 404 14.51 3.06 6.28
N VAL A 405 14.36 3.55 5.03
CA VAL A 405 13.21 3.18 4.18
C VAL A 405 13.22 1.69 3.88
N ASP A 406 14.38 1.12 3.55
CA ASP A 406 14.50 -0.31 3.27
C ASP A 406 14.24 -1.18 4.50
N ARG A 407 14.71 -0.76 5.69
CA ARG A 407 14.38 -1.42 6.96
C ARG A 407 12.89 -1.37 7.26
N CYS A 408 12.24 -0.24 7.03
CA CYS A 408 10.81 -0.07 7.27
C CYS A 408 9.98 -1.01 6.40
N VAL A 409 10.33 -1.09 5.11
CA VAL A 409 9.69 -2.02 4.17
C VAL A 409 9.92 -3.47 4.59
N LYS A 410 11.14 -3.84 4.98
CA LYS A 410 11.46 -5.23 5.38
C LYS A 410 10.77 -5.66 6.67
N PHE A 411 10.66 -4.77 7.65
CA PHE A 411 10.13 -5.11 8.98
C PHE A 411 8.62 -4.94 9.12
N THR A 412 8.04 -3.99 8.38
CA THR A 412 6.62 -3.59 8.58
C THR A 412 5.80 -3.63 7.30
N ASP A 413 6.36 -4.11 6.18
CA ASP A 413 5.73 -4.06 4.85
C ASP A 413 5.28 -2.64 4.43
N GLY A 414 5.91 -1.61 4.99
CA GLY A 414 5.60 -0.20 4.75
C GLY A 414 4.45 0.36 5.60
N LEU A 415 3.83 -0.45 6.46
CA LEU A 415 2.79 0.00 7.39
C LEU A 415 3.35 0.93 8.49
N GLY A 416 4.63 0.79 8.84
CA GLY A 416 5.32 1.64 9.82
C GLY A 416 5.68 3.05 9.31
N VAL A 417 5.05 3.53 8.24
CA VAL A 417 5.41 4.79 7.57
C VAL A 417 5.32 6.01 8.47
N CYS A 418 4.30 6.11 9.33
CA CYS A 418 4.15 7.24 10.24
C CYS A 418 5.32 7.32 11.24
N GLY A 419 5.72 6.16 11.78
CA GLY A 419 6.91 6.04 12.63
C GLY A 419 8.21 6.36 11.88
N LEU A 420 8.34 5.91 10.64
CA LEU A 420 9.50 6.22 9.79
C LEU A 420 9.62 7.73 9.52
N ILE A 421 8.52 8.42 9.20
CA ILE A 421 8.53 9.87 8.96
C ILE A 421 8.96 10.62 10.22
N LYS A 422 8.48 10.20 11.40
CA LYS A 422 8.93 10.75 12.69
C LYS A 422 10.45 10.55 12.88
N ALA A 423 10.95 9.34 12.66
CA ALA A 423 12.38 9.02 12.79
C ALA A 423 13.26 9.83 11.82
N LEU A 424 12.83 9.97 10.55
CA LEU A 424 13.52 10.77 9.55
C LEU A 424 13.55 12.27 9.92
N ARG A 425 12.46 12.80 10.48
CA ARG A 425 12.44 14.18 11.01
C ARG A 425 13.45 14.35 12.15
N GLY A 426 13.53 13.38 13.07
CA GLY A 426 14.54 13.36 14.13
C GLY A 426 15.97 13.37 13.59
N LEU A 427 16.27 12.50 12.61
CA LEU A 427 17.56 12.43 11.92
C LEU A 427 17.95 13.78 11.30
N PHE A 428 17.09 14.34 10.44
CA PHE A 428 17.40 15.59 9.75
C PHE A 428 17.45 16.79 10.69
N SER A 429 16.61 16.83 11.74
CA SER A 429 16.66 17.90 12.74
C SER A 429 17.98 17.90 13.49
N LYS A 430 18.48 16.72 13.90
CA LYS A 430 19.79 16.61 14.55
C LYS A 430 20.92 16.98 13.60
N TYR A 431 20.89 16.47 12.36
CA TYR A 431 21.89 16.81 11.35
C TYR A 431 21.95 18.31 11.05
N VAL A 432 20.80 18.97 10.86
CA VAL A 432 20.74 20.42 10.64
C VAL A 432 21.29 21.19 11.86
N SER A 433 21.00 20.74 13.07
CA SER A 433 21.55 21.32 14.29
C SER A 433 23.08 21.21 14.33
N ASP A 434 23.63 20.01 14.07
CA ASP A 434 25.08 19.79 14.11
C ASP A 434 25.80 20.55 12.97
N PHE A 435 25.17 20.64 11.78
CA PHE A 435 25.65 21.47 10.67
C PHE A 435 25.64 22.96 11.04
N SER A 436 24.57 23.48 11.65
CA SER A 436 24.50 24.87 12.12
C SER A 436 25.56 25.18 13.17
N VAL A 437 25.85 24.25 14.09
CA VAL A 437 26.94 24.40 15.08
C VAL A 437 28.29 24.48 14.36
N THR A 438 28.52 23.64 13.36
CA THR A 438 29.74 23.67 12.55
C THR A 438 29.88 25.01 11.81
N LEU A 439 28.78 25.55 11.25
CA LEU A 439 28.79 26.89 10.63
C LEU A 439 29.13 27.99 11.63
N GLN A 440 28.62 27.91 12.86
CA GLN A 440 28.99 28.86 13.92
C GLN A 440 30.47 28.74 14.30
N SER A 441 31.03 27.52 14.34
CA SER A 441 32.48 27.30 14.56
C SER A 441 33.31 27.94 13.44
N ILE A 442 32.93 27.72 12.17
CA ILE A 442 33.58 28.35 11.01
C ILE A 442 33.48 29.89 11.09
N ARG A 443 32.31 30.43 11.44
CA ARG A 443 32.09 31.88 11.64
C ARG A 443 33.04 32.47 12.69
N LYS A 444 33.26 31.76 13.80
CA LYS A 444 34.24 32.14 14.83
C LYS A 444 35.69 32.05 14.32
N LYS A 445 36.04 30.99 13.58
CA LYS A 445 37.37 30.83 12.96
C LYS A 445 37.69 31.97 11.97
N TYR A 446 36.67 32.51 11.28
CA TYR A 446 36.79 33.69 10.43
C TYR A 446 36.84 35.03 11.17
N LYS A 447 36.69 35.06 12.51
CA LYS A 447 36.70 36.29 13.34
C LYS A 447 35.65 37.33 12.93
N LEU A 448 34.51 36.86 12.40
CA LEU A 448 33.42 37.73 11.94
C LEU A 448 32.70 38.47 13.08
N GLU A 449 32.96 38.09 14.34
CA GLU A 449 32.38 38.70 15.55
C GLU A 449 33.37 39.61 16.30
N ASP A 450 34.66 39.63 15.92
CA ASP A 450 35.68 40.44 16.58
C ASP A 450 35.59 41.92 16.12
N THR A 451 35.84 42.85 17.05
CA THR A 451 35.97 44.27 16.69
C THR A 451 37.16 44.49 15.74
N PRO A 452 37.01 45.26 14.65
CA PRO A 452 38.05 45.43 13.65
C PRO A 452 39.28 46.14 14.26
N THR A 453 40.36 45.39 14.47
CA THR A 453 41.61 45.87 15.11
C THR A 453 42.79 45.97 14.13
N SER A 454 42.71 45.32 12.97
CA SER A 454 43.78 45.32 11.96
C SER A 454 43.72 46.57 11.07
N GLU A 455 44.87 47.23 10.89
CA GLU A 455 45.06 48.36 9.98
C GLU A 455 45.40 47.93 8.54
N VAL A 456 45.71 46.65 8.33
CA VAL A 456 46.15 46.11 7.03
C VAL A 456 44.93 45.61 6.25
N PHE A 457 44.71 46.20 5.07
CA PHE A 457 43.75 45.69 4.09
C PHE A 457 44.32 44.43 3.42
N THR A 458 43.65 43.29 3.59
CA THR A 458 44.06 42.01 2.99
C THR A 458 42.93 41.47 2.12
N GLU A 459 43.19 41.30 0.82
CA GLU A 459 42.27 40.69 -0.15
C GLU A 459 42.24 39.15 -0.02
N ASP A 460 41.88 38.65 1.15
CA ASP A 460 41.76 37.20 1.39
C ASP A 460 40.36 36.70 1.00
N TRP A 461 40.25 36.16 -0.21
CA TRP A 461 39.01 35.59 -0.76
C TRP A 461 38.72 34.15 -0.31
N THR A 462 39.63 33.54 0.46
CA THR A 462 39.55 32.14 0.89
C THR A 462 38.29 31.88 1.73
N ALA A 463 37.93 32.79 2.64
CA ALA A 463 36.73 32.69 3.45
C ALA A 463 35.46 32.72 2.60
N PHE A 464 35.40 33.60 1.61
CA PHE A 464 34.29 33.70 0.67
C PHE A 464 34.17 32.45 -0.21
N GLN A 465 35.28 31.98 -0.79
CA GLN A 465 35.31 30.77 -1.63
C GLN A 465 34.87 29.51 -0.85
N ASN A 466 35.32 29.36 0.39
CA ASN A 466 34.88 28.28 1.27
C ASN A 466 33.38 28.39 1.59
N SER A 467 32.87 29.61 1.79
CA SER A 467 31.45 29.85 2.05
C SER A 467 30.57 29.54 0.83
N ILE A 468 31.04 29.82 -0.38
CA ILE A 468 30.36 29.41 -1.63
C ILE A 468 30.30 27.88 -1.72
N ARG A 469 31.38 27.16 -1.36
CA ARG A 469 31.37 25.67 -1.33
C ARG A 469 30.35 25.12 -0.33
N ILE A 470 30.19 25.79 0.81
CA ILE A 470 29.14 25.45 1.79
C ILE A 470 27.74 25.71 1.19
N ILE A 471 27.54 26.83 0.49
CA ILE A 471 26.28 27.13 -0.20
C ILE A 471 25.96 26.06 -1.25
N ALA A 472 26.94 25.65 -2.06
CA ALA A 472 26.80 24.54 -3.01
C ALA A 472 26.39 23.23 -2.30
N THR A 473 27.00 22.95 -1.13
CA THR A 473 26.63 21.80 -0.27
C THR A 473 25.18 21.89 0.23
N CYS A 474 24.71 23.08 0.63
CA CYS A 474 23.31 23.33 0.98
C CYS A 474 22.36 23.13 -0.22
N GLY A 475 22.80 23.51 -1.41
CA GLY A 475 22.10 23.24 -2.66
C GLY A 475 21.92 21.75 -2.93
N GLU A 476 23.00 20.98 -2.77
CA GLU A 476 22.97 19.54 -2.94
C GLU A 476 22.08 18.87 -1.88
N LEU A 477 22.09 19.37 -0.64
CA LEU A 477 21.16 18.93 0.41
C LEU A 477 19.69 19.15 0.00
N LEU A 478 19.34 20.32 -0.53
CA LEU A 478 17.98 20.62 -0.98
C LEU A 478 17.56 19.74 -2.16
N ARG A 479 18.45 19.55 -3.13
CA ARG A 479 18.22 18.72 -4.32
C ARG A 479 18.05 17.24 -3.95
N GLN A 480 18.96 16.69 -3.14
CA GLN A 480 18.85 15.31 -2.66
C GLN A 480 17.63 15.11 -1.77
N CYS A 481 17.23 16.11 -0.97
CA CYS A 481 16.00 16.03 -0.16
C CYS A 481 14.75 15.87 -1.04
N GLY A 482 14.66 16.60 -2.15
CA GLY A 482 13.56 16.46 -3.12
C GLY A 482 13.54 15.08 -3.78
N ALA A 483 14.70 14.62 -4.27
CA ALA A 483 14.82 13.30 -4.89
C ALA A 483 14.51 12.16 -3.89
N PHE A 484 14.99 12.28 -2.66
CA PHE A 484 14.73 11.31 -1.59
C PHE A 484 13.25 11.26 -1.22
N GLU A 485 12.57 12.39 -1.11
CA GLU A 485 11.13 12.42 -0.80
C GLU A 485 10.29 11.73 -1.90
N GLN A 486 10.66 11.91 -3.17
CA GLN A 486 10.01 11.19 -4.27
C GLN A 486 10.27 9.67 -4.21
N GLN A 487 11.51 9.26 -3.91
CA GLN A 487 11.87 7.85 -3.74
C GLN A 487 11.14 7.22 -2.55
N LEU A 488 11.04 7.93 -1.43
CA LEU A 488 10.30 7.53 -0.23
C LEU A 488 8.84 7.27 -0.58
N SER A 489 8.17 8.25 -1.21
CA SER A 489 6.78 8.12 -1.66
C SER A 489 6.57 6.94 -2.60
N ASN A 490 7.45 6.73 -3.58
CA ASN A 490 7.37 5.60 -4.51
C ASN A 490 7.53 4.25 -3.81
N LYS A 491 8.52 4.10 -2.91
CA LYS A 491 8.76 2.84 -2.18
C LYS A 491 7.61 2.50 -1.25
N ILE A 492 7.08 3.48 -0.52
CA ILE A 492 5.93 3.30 0.37
C ILE A 492 4.69 2.91 -0.45
N LEU A 493 4.36 3.66 -1.50
CA LEU A 493 3.19 3.37 -2.33
C LEU A 493 3.30 2.00 -3.01
N GLY A 494 4.49 1.62 -3.48
CA GLY A 494 4.73 0.32 -4.12
C GLY A 494 4.52 -0.88 -3.18
N ARG A 495 4.70 -0.70 -1.87
CA ARG A 495 4.53 -1.78 -0.87
C ARG A 495 3.24 -1.66 -0.08
N ALA A 496 3.04 -0.55 0.62
CA ALA A 496 1.87 -0.33 1.46
C ALA A 496 0.62 0.04 0.63
N GLY A 497 0.78 0.49 -0.62
CA GLY A 497 -0.36 0.76 -1.51
C GLY A 497 -1.22 -0.47 -1.82
N ARG A 498 -0.72 -1.70 -1.62
CA ARG A 498 -1.54 -2.93 -1.73
C ARG A 498 -2.69 -2.98 -0.72
N PHE A 499 -2.57 -2.25 0.38
CA PHE A 499 -3.59 -2.13 1.42
C PHE A 499 -4.62 -1.03 1.15
N LEU A 500 -4.36 -0.15 0.17
CA LEU A 500 -5.35 0.83 -0.29
C LEU A 500 -6.47 0.10 -1.04
N TRP A 501 -7.66 0.12 -0.47
CA TRP A 501 -8.87 -0.37 -1.15
C TRP A 501 -9.26 0.56 -2.30
N GLU A 502 -9.81 0.01 -3.39
CA GLU A 502 -10.24 0.77 -4.58
C GLU A 502 -11.35 1.81 -4.31
N GLY A 503 -12.00 1.79 -3.14
CA GLY A 503 -12.97 2.81 -2.75
C GLY A 503 -12.78 3.38 -1.35
N PHE A 504 -11.55 3.38 -0.80
CA PHE A 504 -11.28 4.06 0.47
C PHE A 504 -11.59 5.56 0.30
N ASN A 505 -12.75 5.99 0.77
CA ASN A 505 -13.14 7.39 0.86
C ASN A 505 -13.03 7.83 2.33
N PRO A 506 -12.16 8.81 2.66
CA PRO A 506 -11.99 9.28 4.05
C PRO A 506 -13.26 9.96 4.62
N ARG A 507 -14.32 10.14 3.81
CA ARG A 507 -15.59 10.78 4.19
C ARG A 507 -16.76 9.84 4.47
N SER A 508 -16.62 8.53 4.36
CA SER A 508 -17.69 7.58 4.73
C SER A 508 -17.74 7.37 6.25
N LEU A 509 -18.21 8.39 6.98
CA LEU A 509 -18.70 8.27 8.34
C LEU A 509 -20.15 7.77 8.30
N THR A 510 -20.37 6.46 8.33
CA THR A 510 -21.52 5.82 8.99
C THR A 510 -21.40 4.31 8.90
N GLY A 511 -21.46 3.64 10.05
CA GLY A 511 -21.65 2.20 10.11
C GLY A 511 -22.98 1.84 9.47
N LEU A 512 -22.91 1.17 8.31
CA LEU A 512 -23.91 0.31 7.67
C LEU A 512 -23.30 -0.14 6.34
N GLN A 513 -22.37 -1.09 6.42
CA GLN A 513 -21.93 -1.88 5.26
C GLN A 513 -22.02 -3.37 5.61
N GLU A 514 -23.23 -3.81 5.98
CA GLU A 514 -23.58 -5.23 6.14
C GLU A 514 -23.62 -6.01 4.80
N GLY A 515 -23.13 -5.43 3.70
CA GLY A 515 -23.02 -6.09 2.39
C GLY A 515 -21.59 -6.36 1.90
N VAL A 516 -20.54 -6.08 2.69
CA VAL A 516 -19.12 -6.16 2.23
C VAL A 516 -18.48 -7.54 2.48
N ALA A 517 -19.15 -8.44 3.21
CA ALA A 517 -18.64 -9.78 3.48
C ALA A 517 -18.51 -10.65 2.21
N GLU A 518 -19.35 -10.43 1.19
CA GLU A 518 -19.43 -11.30 0.01
C GLU A 518 -18.38 -11.00 -1.09
N ARG A 519 -17.57 -9.93 -0.94
CA ARG A 519 -16.40 -9.65 -1.80
C ARG A 519 -15.06 -9.73 -1.05
N ARG A 520 -15.00 -10.36 0.13
CA ARG A 520 -13.75 -10.96 0.63
C ARG A 520 -13.51 -12.27 -0.13
N SER A 521 -13.37 -12.17 -1.44
CA SER A 521 -13.15 -13.29 -2.34
C SER A 521 -11.77 -13.88 -2.05
N GLN A 522 -11.69 -14.97 -1.28
CA GLN A 522 -10.61 -15.97 -1.31
C GLN A 522 -9.19 -15.39 -1.50
N LYS A 523 -8.81 -14.40 -0.69
CA LYS A 523 -7.44 -13.88 -0.71
C LYS A 523 -6.58 -14.66 0.27
N ASN A 524 -5.31 -14.82 -0.09
CA ASN A 524 -4.37 -15.66 0.65
C ASN A 524 -4.02 -15.03 2.01
N PRO A 525 -4.35 -15.69 3.16
CA PRO A 525 -4.09 -15.13 4.50
C PRO A 525 -2.62 -14.78 4.75
N TRP A 526 -1.70 -15.46 4.06
CA TRP A 526 -0.26 -15.19 4.13
C TRP A 526 0.13 -13.80 3.60
N GLN A 527 -0.63 -13.26 2.65
CA GLN A 527 -0.35 -11.99 1.98
C GLN A 527 -1.11 -10.80 2.58
N GLU A 528 -2.18 -11.07 3.33
CA GLU A 528 -3.05 -10.07 3.94
C GLU A 528 -2.69 -9.75 5.40
N TYR A 529 -1.69 -10.43 5.97
CA TYR A 529 -1.32 -10.19 7.36
C TYR A 529 -0.98 -8.71 7.59
N ASN A 530 -1.75 -8.10 8.48
CA ASN A 530 -1.66 -6.70 8.82
C ASN A 530 -1.69 -6.55 10.34
N TYR A 531 -0.51 -6.32 10.92
CA TYR A 531 -0.37 -6.18 12.36
C TYR A 531 -1.12 -4.94 12.89
N LEU A 532 -1.11 -3.81 12.17
CA LEU A 532 -1.77 -2.57 12.59
C LEU A 532 -3.29 -2.72 12.67
N GLN A 533 -3.90 -3.42 11.71
CA GLN A 533 -5.35 -3.64 11.73
C GLN A 533 -5.77 -4.50 12.94
N GLN A 534 -4.90 -5.39 13.42
CA GLN A 534 -5.19 -6.26 14.56
C GLN A 534 -4.97 -5.56 15.91
N THR A 535 -4.01 -4.63 15.98
CA THR A 535 -3.60 -4.00 17.26
C THR A 535 -4.15 -2.58 17.44
N ASN A 536 -4.15 -1.74 16.40
CA ASN A 536 -4.52 -0.33 16.49
C ASN A 536 -5.15 0.20 15.18
N THR A 537 -6.48 0.09 15.11
CA THR A 537 -7.27 0.56 13.95
C THR A 537 -7.15 2.06 13.70
N ALA A 538 -6.90 2.88 14.72
CA ALA A 538 -6.78 4.33 14.56
C ALA A 538 -5.48 4.71 13.83
N GLU A 539 -4.34 4.13 14.24
CA GLU A 539 -3.07 4.30 13.53
C GLU A 539 -3.15 3.75 12.10
N TYR A 540 -3.81 2.60 11.92
CA TYR A 540 -4.04 2.05 10.58
C TYR A 540 -4.81 3.03 9.67
N ASN A 541 -5.86 3.69 10.18
CA ASN A 541 -6.60 4.70 9.42
C ASN A 541 -5.72 5.90 9.06
N THR A 542 -4.87 6.38 9.98
CA THR A 542 -3.92 7.47 9.65
C THR A 542 -2.93 7.05 8.56
N VAL A 543 -2.46 5.80 8.57
CA VAL A 543 -1.61 5.27 7.48
C VAL A 543 -2.38 5.28 6.16
N LEU A 544 -3.62 4.82 6.13
CA LEU A 544 -4.44 4.84 4.93
C LEU A 544 -4.70 6.27 4.40
N GLU A 545 -4.93 7.25 5.29
CA GLU A 545 -5.05 8.66 4.91
C GLU A 545 -3.76 9.19 4.29
N THR A 546 -2.60 8.88 4.88
CA THR A 546 -1.30 9.29 4.30
C THR A 546 -1.09 8.66 2.92
N LEU A 547 -1.36 7.37 2.77
CA LEU A 547 -1.25 6.65 1.50
C LEU A 547 -2.21 7.19 0.43
N HIS A 548 -3.45 7.53 0.81
CA HIS A 548 -4.43 8.13 -0.08
C HIS A 548 -3.95 9.51 -0.55
N SER A 549 -3.46 10.35 0.36
CA SER A 549 -2.93 11.67 0.02
C SER A 549 -1.73 11.60 -0.93
N LEU A 550 -0.88 10.57 -0.79
CA LEU A 550 0.23 10.31 -1.70
C LEU A 550 -0.24 9.86 -3.09
N LYS A 551 -1.29 9.05 -3.15
CA LYS A 551 -1.89 8.59 -4.41
C LYS A 551 -2.56 9.76 -5.16
N GLU A 552 -3.27 10.64 -4.47
CA GLU A 552 -3.96 11.78 -5.10
C GLU A 552 -3.00 12.88 -5.58
N LYS A 553 -2.02 13.27 -4.75
CA LYS A 553 -1.10 14.36 -5.07
C LYS A 553 -0.02 13.97 -6.09
N GLY A 554 0.18 12.66 -6.29
CA GLY A 554 1.31 12.13 -7.06
C GLY A 554 2.62 12.20 -6.27
N THR A 555 3.55 11.29 -6.57
CA THR A 555 4.79 11.11 -5.79
C THR A 555 5.78 12.27 -5.92
N GLY A 556 5.60 13.17 -6.89
CA GLY A 556 6.41 14.38 -7.05
C GLY A 556 5.99 15.56 -6.18
N ASN A 557 4.76 15.59 -5.66
CA ASN A 557 4.21 16.71 -4.87
C ASN A 557 3.90 16.31 -3.41
N SER A 558 4.47 15.19 -2.94
CA SER A 558 4.32 14.76 -1.56
C SER A 558 5.00 15.75 -0.61
N SER A 559 4.33 16.05 0.51
CA SER A 559 4.81 16.97 1.55
C SER A 559 5.16 16.24 2.85
N LEU A 560 5.72 15.03 2.75
CA LEU A 560 6.05 14.17 3.89
C LEU A 560 7.18 14.79 4.74
N LEU A 561 8.15 15.44 4.09
CA LEU A 561 9.35 16.05 4.67
C LEU A 561 9.34 17.58 4.55
N ALA A 562 8.16 18.22 4.56
CA ALA A 562 8.04 19.67 4.44
C ALA A 562 8.78 20.44 5.55
N GLU A 563 8.69 19.97 6.79
CA GLU A 563 9.43 20.52 7.95
C GLU A 563 10.96 20.43 7.72
N THR A 564 11.45 19.26 7.29
CA THR A 564 12.86 19.06 6.93
C THR A 564 13.30 20.02 5.82
N ARG A 565 12.51 20.16 4.75
CA ARG A 565 12.83 21.08 3.65
C ARG A 565 12.95 22.52 4.16
N SER A 566 12.03 22.97 5.02
CA SER A 566 12.09 24.31 5.62
C SER A 566 13.32 24.52 6.50
N ALA A 567 13.75 23.50 7.24
CA ALA A 567 14.94 23.55 8.08
C ALA A 567 16.22 23.64 7.22
N LEU A 568 16.29 22.87 6.13
CA LEU A 568 17.38 22.96 5.15
C LEU A 568 17.42 24.32 4.43
N THR A 569 16.26 24.91 4.10
CA THR A 569 16.23 26.27 3.54
C THR A 569 16.73 27.32 4.53
N ARG A 570 16.42 27.17 5.82
CA ARG A 570 16.98 28.04 6.88
C ARG A 570 18.49 27.86 7.02
N LEU A 571 18.99 26.63 6.93
CA LEU A 571 20.43 26.34 6.94
C LEU A 571 21.13 27.01 5.74
N ASN A 572 20.53 26.92 4.55
CA ASN A 572 21.02 27.61 3.36
C ASN A 572 21.08 29.13 3.56
N GLN A 573 20.07 29.74 4.22
CA GLN A 573 20.11 31.17 4.56
C GLN A 573 21.28 31.51 5.51
N GLN A 574 21.58 30.67 6.50
CA GLN A 574 22.75 30.86 7.37
C GLN A 574 24.06 30.78 6.60
N ALA A 575 24.18 29.87 5.65
CA ALA A 575 25.36 29.76 4.77
C ALA A 575 25.53 31.00 3.87
N ASN A 576 24.43 31.48 3.28
CA ASN A 576 24.42 32.72 2.49
C ASN A 576 24.80 33.94 3.35
N GLN A 577 24.30 34.03 4.58
CA GLN A 577 24.69 35.08 5.51
C GLN A 577 26.18 35.01 5.88
N LEU A 578 26.73 33.81 6.09
CA LEU A 578 28.15 33.63 6.39
C LEU A 578 29.05 34.06 5.22
N ALA A 579 28.67 33.73 3.99
CA ALA A 579 29.35 34.21 2.78
C ALA A 579 29.27 35.75 2.65
N PHE A 580 28.07 36.32 2.85
CA PHE A 580 27.88 37.77 2.85
C PHE A 580 28.76 38.46 3.91
N ASP A 581 28.72 37.99 5.16
CA ASP A 581 29.49 38.56 6.26
C ASP A 581 31.01 38.48 5.98
N SER A 582 31.48 37.43 5.29
CA SER A 582 32.90 37.26 4.94
C SER A 582 33.42 38.35 3.99
N VAL A 583 32.63 38.74 2.99
CA VAL A 583 32.96 39.83 2.06
C VAL A 583 32.77 41.18 2.75
N PHE A 584 31.68 41.31 3.49
CA PHE A 584 31.31 42.57 4.13
C PHE A 584 32.27 42.97 5.27
N LEU A 585 32.93 42.01 5.92
CA LEU A 585 33.90 42.27 6.98
C LEU A 585 35.04 43.21 6.51
N GLN A 586 35.56 43.00 5.30
CA GLN A 586 36.66 43.82 4.75
C GLN A 586 36.20 45.26 4.51
N ILE A 587 34.99 45.42 3.97
CA ILE A 587 34.36 46.73 3.76
C ILE A 587 34.13 47.43 5.10
N LYS A 588 33.61 46.70 6.10
CA LYS A 588 33.37 47.22 7.45
C LYS A 588 34.65 47.63 8.17
N GLN A 589 35.75 46.89 8.00
CA GLN A 589 37.07 47.25 8.52
C GLN A 589 37.58 48.57 7.92
N GLN A 590 37.47 48.74 6.60
CA GLN A 590 37.85 49.98 5.91
C GLN A 590 36.98 51.17 6.32
N LEU A 591 35.67 50.96 6.48
CA LEU A 591 34.76 52.00 6.98
C LEU A 591 35.02 52.34 8.45
N PHE A 592 35.47 51.40 9.29
CA PHE A 592 35.79 51.68 10.69
C PHE A 592 37.05 52.56 10.86
N LEU A 593 37.98 52.55 9.89
CA LEU A 593 39.13 53.46 9.88
C LEU A 593 38.71 54.94 9.86
N LEU A 594 37.48 55.26 9.43
CA LEU A 594 36.88 56.61 9.51
C LEU A 594 36.73 57.13 10.94
N ASN A 595 36.61 56.23 11.93
CA ASN A 595 36.34 56.59 13.32
C ASN A 595 37.63 56.75 14.15
N LYS A 596 38.81 56.45 13.58
CA LYS A 596 40.09 56.67 14.26
C LYS A 596 40.40 58.18 14.32
N PRO A 597 40.89 58.71 15.45
CA PRO A 597 41.09 60.14 15.69
C PRO A 597 42.15 60.79 14.78
N GLU A 598 42.94 60.01 14.03
CA GLU A 598 43.96 60.49 13.09
C GLU A 598 43.37 60.83 11.70
N GLY A 599 42.21 60.28 11.33
CA GLY A 599 41.47 60.62 10.10
C GLY A 599 40.59 61.87 10.25
N ARG A 600 40.26 62.26 11.50
CA ARG A 600 39.76 63.59 11.83
C ARG A 600 40.98 64.50 11.83
N GLY A 601 41.14 65.32 10.79
CA GLY A 601 42.30 66.20 10.65
C GLY A 601 42.75 66.78 11.99
N SER A 602 44.02 66.52 12.33
CA SER A 602 44.72 67.01 13.53
C SER A 602 44.30 68.44 13.86
N ALA A 603 43.42 68.60 14.84
CA ALA A 603 43.05 69.91 15.38
C ALA A 603 44.03 70.41 16.45
N ASN A 604 45.10 69.66 16.78
CA ASN A 604 46.05 70.05 17.81
C ASN A 604 47.48 69.72 17.39
N LEU A 605 48.16 70.64 16.70
CA LEU A 605 49.61 70.81 16.75
C LEU A 605 49.99 72.21 16.22
N SER A 606 50.23 73.11 17.18
CA SER A 606 51.11 74.29 17.12
C SER A 606 50.87 75.35 16.05
N GLU A 607 50.46 76.53 16.51
CA GLU A 607 50.77 77.83 15.91
C GLU A 607 52.25 77.90 15.50
N THR A 608 52.54 77.95 14.20
CA THR A 608 53.67 78.70 13.62
C THR A 608 53.55 78.76 12.10
N LEU A 609 53.05 79.89 11.61
CA LEU A 609 53.44 80.60 10.38
C LEU A 609 54.05 79.77 9.23
N THR A 610 53.20 79.18 8.39
CA THR A 610 53.30 79.26 6.92
C THR A 610 51.91 78.96 6.35
N ASP A 611 51.13 80.02 6.10
CA ASP A 611 50.08 80.01 5.10
C ASP A 611 50.69 79.67 3.73
N ASP A 612 49.89 79.04 2.86
CA ASP A 612 50.17 78.61 1.49
C ASP A 612 50.79 77.21 1.29
N LEU A 613 49.98 76.17 1.55
CA LEU A 613 49.78 75.06 0.60
C LEU A 613 48.61 74.17 1.06
N PRO A 614 47.42 74.26 0.45
CA PRO A 614 46.38 73.26 0.62
C PRO A 614 46.75 72.07 -0.27
N ALA A 615 47.41 71.05 0.26
CA ALA A 615 47.52 69.75 -0.42
C ALA A 615 46.19 69.00 -0.30
N PHE A 616 45.11 69.55 -0.86
CA PHE A 616 43.82 68.88 -0.95
C PHE A 616 43.64 68.35 -2.36
N SER A 617 43.84 67.05 -2.53
CA SER A 617 43.46 66.38 -3.77
C SER A 617 41.93 66.23 -3.79
N LEU A 618 41.33 66.61 -4.91
CA LEU A 618 39.97 66.20 -5.32
C LEU A 618 39.87 64.68 -5.59
N SER A 619 40.91 63.91 -5.24
CA SER A 619 40.99 62.47 -5.46
C SER A 619 40.24 61.72 -4.35
N PRO A 620 39.62 60.57 -4.66
CA PRO A 620 39.05 59.71 -3.63
C PRO A 620 40.12 59.36 -2.58
N GLN A 621 39.75 59.37 -1.30
CA GLN A 621 40.63 58.91 -0.21
C GLN A 621 40.96 57.42 -0.41
N GLU A 622 42.10 56.98 0.11
CA GLU A 622 42.65 55.63 -0.14
C GLU A 622 41.66 54.51 0.22
N TYR A 623 40.97 54.61 1.37
CA TYR A 623 39.95 53.64 1.76
C TYR A 623 38.75 53.56 0.79
N ILE A 624 38.39 54.67 0.13
CA ILE A 624 37.30 54.72 -0.86
C ILE A 624 37.71 53.98 -2.12
N THR A 625 38.94 54.24 -2.57
CA THR A 625 39.53 53.57 -3.74
C THR A 625 39.67 52.07 -3.46
N ASN A 626 40.08 51.69 -2.25
CA ASN A 626 40.20 50.29 -1.84
C ASN A 626 38.84 49.58 -1.79
N ILE A 627 37.81 50.20 -1.20
CA ILE A 627 36.43 49.65 -1.22
C ILE A 627 35.92 49.51 -2.66
N GLY A 628 36.11 50.54 -3.50
CA GLY A 628 35.70 50.51 -4.90
C GLY A 628 36.40 49.42 -5.70
N GLN A 629 37.72 49.28 -5.57
CA GLN A 629 38.49 48.22 -6.23
C GLN A 629 38.08 46.82 -5.74
N TYR A 630 37.83 46.67 -4.44
CA TYR A 630 37.38 45.41 -3.85
C TYR A 630 36.00 44.99 -4.39
N ILE A 631 35.02 45.90 -4.40
CA ILE A 631 33.69 45.63 -4.97
C ILE A 631 33.79 45.31 -6.48
N MET A 632 34.67 46.00 -7.21
CA MET A 632 34.89 45.73 -8.64
C MET A 632 35.58 44.39 -8.92
N SER A 633 36.30 43.83 -7.95
CA SER A 633 36.94 42.51 -8.07
C SER A 633 36.03 41.34 -7.68
N LEU A 634 34.95 41.60 -6.92
CA LEU A 634 33.97 40.58 -6.51
C LEU A 634 33.33 39.79 -7.67
N PRO A 635 32.95 40.42 -8.82
CA PRO A 635 32.42 39.68 -9.96
C PRO A 635 33.37 38.59 -10.46
N LEU A 636 34.68 38.84 -10.48
CA LEU A 636 35.69 37.86 -10.92
C LEU A 636 35.74 36.62 -10.02
N HIS A 637 35.32 36.74 -8.77
CA HIS A 637 35.25 35.65 -7.81
C HIS A 637 33.88 34.96 -7.77
N LEU A 638 32.83 35.60 -8.27
CA LEU A 638 31.50 35.03 -8.45
C LEU A 638 31.35 34.31 -9.81
N GLU A 639 31.95 34.85 -10.87
CA GLU A 639 31.86 34.36 -12.25
C GLU A 639 32.21 32.87 -12.40
N PRO A 640 33.28 32.33 -11.77
CA PRO A 640 33.61 30.89 -11.87
C PRO A 640 32.51 29.96 -11.34
N PHE A 641 31.65 30.47 -10.45
CA PHE A 641 30.59 29.71 -9.80
C PHE A 641 29.22 29.94 -10.44
N VAL A 642 29.03 31.08 -11.12
CA VAL A 642 27.80 31.40 -11.88
C VAL A 642 27.86 30.85 -13.31
N THR A 643 29.06 30.74 -13.90
CA THR A 643 29.28 30.21 -15.26
C THR A 643 29.42 28.69 -15.31
N GLN A 644 29.80 28.04 -14.21
CA GLN A 644 29.72 26.59 -14.10
C GLN A 644 28.25 26.21 -13.87
N GLU A 645 27.67 25.44 -14.79
CA GLU A 645 26.30 24.90 -14.70
C GLU A 645 26.21 23.87 -13.56
N ASP A 646 26.32 24.31 -12.30
CA ASP A 646 26.01 23.51 -11.14
C ASP A 646 24.55 23.79 -10.70
N PRO A 647 23.59 22.91 -11.06
CA PRO A 647 22.18 23.11 -10.73
C PRO A 647 21.92 23.10 -9.22
N ALA A 648 22.82 22.49 -8.43
CA ALA A 648 22.70 22.50 -6.98
C ALA A 648 23.02 23.89 -6.42
N LEU A 649 24.09 24.52 -6.90
CA LEU A 649 24.48 25.86 -6.50
C LEU A 649 23.46 26.91 -6.95
N GLU A 650 22.99 26.84 -8.19
CA GLU A 650 21.95 27.74 -8.71
C GLU A 650 20.68 27.68 -7.83
N LEU A 651 20.22 26.47 -7.51
CA LEU A 651 19.10 26.26 -6.59
C LEU A 651 19.37 26.86 -5.19
N ALA A 652 20.59 26.71 -4.66
CA ALA A 652 20.96 27.28 -3.37
C ALA A 652 20.96 28.81 -3.38
N LEU A 653 21.45 29.42 -4.45
CA LEU A 653 21.54 30.88 -4.58
C LEU A 653 20.16 31.52 -4.75
N HIS A 654 19.24 30.89 -5.50
CA HIS A 654 17.87 31.38 -5.64
C HIS A 654 17.03 31.19 -4.37
N THR A 655 17.26 30.09 -3.62
CA THR A 655 16.51 29.81 -2.39
C THR A 655 17.09 30.51 -1.16
N GLY A 656 18.36 30.94 -1.23
CA GLY A 656 19.06 31.70 -0.22
C GLY A 656 18.63 33.16 -0.23
N LYS A 657 18.07 33.64 0.88
CA LYS A 657 17.77 35.07 1.04
C LYS A 657 19.02 35.79 1.52
N LEU A 658 19.52 36.75 0.75
CA LEU A 658 20.61 37.62 1.18
C LEU A 658 20.14 38.73 2.12
N PRO A 659 21.00 39.23 3.02
CA PRO A 659 20.77 40.46 3.76
C PRO A 659 20.56 41.66 2.82
N TYR A 660 19.79 42.67 3.23
CA TYR A 660 19.48 43.86 2.42
C TYR A 660 18.91 43.54 1.01
N PRO A 661 17.77 42.84 0.93
CA PRO A 661 17.08 42.62 -0.35
C PRO A 661 16.62 43.97 -0.96
N PRO A 662 16.39 44.03 -2.28
CA PRO A 662 15.84 45.23 -2.91
C PRO A 662 14.48 45.61 -2.26
N GLU A 663 14.20 46.91 -2.13
CA GLU A 663 12.95 47.40 -1.55
C GLU A 663 11.75 46.97 -2.42
N GLN A 664 10.67 46.51 -1.78
CA GLN A 664 9.46 46.06 -2.50
C GLN A 664 8.76 47.25 -3.17
N GLY A 665 9.06 47.49 -4.45
CA GLY A 665 8.48 48.59 -5.22
C GLY A 665 9.37 49.17 -6.32
N ASP A 666 10.67 48.85 -6.34
CA ASP A 666 11.48 49.10 -7.53
C ASP A 666 11.14 48.05 -8.58
N ASP A 667 10.58 48.48 -9.72
CA ASP A 667 10.52 47.71 -10.97
C ASP A 667 11.95 47.49 -11.49
N VAL A 668 12.77 46.74 -10.75
CA VAL A 668 14.00 46.19 -11.26
C VAL A 668 13.58 44.94 -12.03
N PRO A 669 13.86 44.84 -13.35
CA PRO A 669 13.66 43.58 -14.05
C PRO A 669 14.31 42.48 -13.21
N GLU A 670 13.55 41.41 -12.99
CA GLU A 670 13.97 40.22 -12.25
C GLU A 670 15.48 40.03 -12.48
N LEU A 671 16.27 40.15 -11.41
CA LEU A 671 17.72 39.96 -11.49
C LEU A 671 17.95 38.48 -11.84
N GLU A 672 17.82 38.14 -13.14
CA GLU A 672 18.01 36.80 -13.69
C GLU A 672 19.45 36.33 -13.42
N ASN A 673 20.38 37.27 -13.26
CA ASN A 673 21.76 37.00 -12.92
C ASN A 673 22.00 37.06 -11.41
N THR A 674 22.32 35.91 -10.82
CA THR A 674 22.64 35.76 -9.39
C THR A 674 23.80 36.66 -8.95
N ALA A 675 24.77 36.94 -9.83
CA ALA A 675 25.88 37.84 -9.53
C ALA A 675 25.40 39.29 -9.26
N ASP A 676 24.44 39.78 -10.04
CA ASP A 676 23.90 41.13 -9.90
C ASP A 676 23.09 41.28 -8.61
N TYR A 677 22.40 40.20 -8.20
CA TYR A 677 21.69 40.15 -6.91
C TYR A 677 22.66 40.24 -5.71
N TRP A 678 23.78 39.52 -5.77
CA TRP A 678 24.85 39.57 -4.75
C TRP A 678 25.53 40.94 -4.69
N LEU A 679 25.89 41.50 -5.85
CA LEU A 679 26.49 42.83 -5.96
C LEU A 679 25.55 43.90 -5.40
N GLY A 680 24.27 43.86 -5.77
CA GLY A 680 23.27 44.80 -5.27
C GLY A 680 23.07 44.72 -3.76
N SER A 681 23.10 43.52 -3.17
CA SER A 681 23.02 43.32 -1.72
C SER A 681 24.21 43.94 -0.98
N ILE A 682 25.44 43.69 -1.46
CA ILE A 682 26.67 44.23 -0.85
C ILE A 682 26.76 45.75 -1.02
N ALA A 683 26.37 46.28 -2.20
CA ALA A 683 26.32 47.72 -2.44
C ALA A 683 25.33 48.41 -1.49
N ARG A 684 24.10 47.87 -1.34
CA ARG A 684 23.11 48.39 -0.39
C ARG A 684 23.60 48.36 1.06
N ALA A 685 24.22 47.27 1.48
CA ALA A 685 24.78 47.16 2.82
C ALA A 685 25.92 48.15 3.07
N THR A 686 26.78 48.35 2.06
CA THR A 686 27.88 49.32 2.11
C THR A 686 27.34 50.75 2.23
N MET A 687 26.33 51.10 1.41
CA MET A 687 25.66 52.40 1.48
C MET A 687 25.00 52.63 2.84
N GLN A 688 24.23 51.67 3.34
CA GLN A 688 23.54 51.81 4.62
C GLN A 688 24.51 51.94 5.78
N THR A 689 25.55 51.10 5.83
CA THR A 689 26.56 51.14 6.90
C THR A 689 27.36 52.44 6.84
N TYR A 690 27.66 52.94 5.64
CA TYR A 690 28.30 54.23 5.46
C TYR A 690 27.41 55.39 5.95
N CYS A 691 26.11 55.37 5.63
CA CYS A 691 25.14 56.34 6.15
C CYS A 691 25.10 56.30 7.69
N ASP A 692 25.04 55.12 8.28
CA ASP A 692 25.06 54.94 9.73
C ASP A 692 26.35 55.48 10.36
N PHE A 693 27.50 55.31 9.69
CA PHE A 693 28.78 55.87 10.14
C PHE A 693 28.83 57.40 10.03
N ILE A 694 28.29 58.01 8.96
CA ILE A 694 28.20 59.48 8.84
C ILE A 694 27.32 60.06 9.96
N LEU A 695 26.18 59.42 10.24
CA LEU A 695 25.24 59.90 11.25
C LEU A 695 25.79 59.83 12.69
N GLN A 696 26.86 59.07 12.91
CA GLN A 696 27.58 58.99 14.19
C GLN A 696 28.65 60.08 14.36
N LEU A 697 28.89 60.93 13.36
CA LEU A 697 29.85 62.03 13.43
C LEU A 697 29.23 63.25 14.17
N PRO A 698 29.85 63.74 15.27
CA PRO A 698 29.27 64.83 16.07
C PRO A 698 29.39 66.22 15.43
N GLU A 699 30.40 66.49 14.59
CA GLU A 699 30.56 67.76 13.86
C GLU A 699 31.17 67.54 12.46
N LEU A 700 30.62 68.22 11.45
CA LEU A 700 31.05 68.15 10.04
C LEU A 700 31.66 69.49 9.61
N SER A 701 32.94 69.49 9.23
CA SER A 701 33.57 70.68 8.63
C SER A 701 33.05 70.90 7.20
N PRO A 702 33.03 72.14 6.67
CA PRO A 702 32.62 72.42 5.29
C PRO A 702 33.48 71.69 4.23
N HIS A 703 34.69 71.27 4.63
CA HIS A 703 35.60 70.46 3.81
C HIS A 703 35.22 68.98 3.83
N ALA A 704 34.85 68.43 4.98
CA ALA A 704 34.35 67.06 5.11
C ALA A 704 33.07 66.87 4.27
N THR A 705 32.18 67.86 4.24
CA THR A 705 30.93 67.79 3.44
C THR A 705 31.20 67.62 1.94
N LYS A 706 32.22 68.28 1.37
CA LYS A 706 32.57 68.14 -0.05
C LYS A 706 33.20 66.78 -0.38
N GLN A 707 34.00 66.22 0.52
CA GLN A 707 34.58 64.87 0.36
C GLN A 707 33.51 63.77 0.48
N LEU A 708 32.58 63.90 1.43
CA LEU A 708 31.45 62.99 1.56
C LEU A 708 30.52 63.03 0.33
N GLN A 709 30.34 64.21 -0.27
CA GLN A 709 29.57 64.35 -1.52
C GLN A 709 30.25 63.65 -2.70
N ALA A 710 31.58 63.73 -2.82
CA ALA A 710 32.34 63.01 -3.84
C ALA A 710 32.26 61.49 -3.64
N PHE A 711 32.25 61.02 -2.39
CA PHE A 711 32.07 59.60 -2.06
C PHE A 711 30.70 59.06 -2.48
N CYS A 712 29.62 59.78 -2.16
CA CYS A 712 28.27 59.39 -2.57
C CYS A 712 28.11 59.33 -4.10
N LEU A 713 28.88 60.12 -4.83
CA LEU A 713 28.95 60.06 -6.30
C LEU A 713 29.68 58.80 -6.78
N ILE A 714 30.82 58.45 -6.18
CA ILE A 714 31.62 57.27 -6.57
C ILE A 714 30.85 55.97 -6.34
N LEU A 715 30.22 55.80 -5.16
CA LEU A 715 29.38 54.65 -4.85
C LEU A 715 28.09 54.56 -5.70
N ARG A 716 27.68 55.65 -6.33
CA ARG A 716 26.51 55.67 -7.22
C ARG A 716 26.87 55.33 -8.66
N THR A 717 28.13 55.55 -9.04
CA THR A 717 28.63 55.31 -10.41
C THR A 717 29.26 53.94 -10.62
N GLY A 718 29.71 53.28 -9.55
CA GLY A 718 30.10 51.86 -9.54
C GLY A 718 28.97 51.04 -8.96
#